data_AF-A0AAV4UBK3-F1
#
_entry.id   AF-A0AAV4UBK3-F1
#
_cell.length_a   1.000
_cell.length_b   1.000
_cell.length_c   1.000
_cell.angle_alpha   90.00
_cell.angle_beta   90.00
_cell.angle_gamma   90.00
#
_symmetry.space_group_name_H-M   'P 1'
#
loop_
_entity.id
_entity.type
_entity.pdbx_description
1 polymer ?
#
loop_
_entity_poly.entity_id
_entity_poly.type
_entity_poly.pdbx_seq_one_letter_code
_entity_poly.pdbx_strand_id
1 'polypeptide(L)'
;MTTDISVAVRWDPVNQQELDDYDYDGGNSSSRLFERSRIKALADEREAVQKKTFCKWVNSHLVRANCRIADLYTDLRDGKMLIKLLEILSGERLPKPTKGKMRIHCLENVDKALQFLKDQRVHLENLGSHDIVDGNPRLTLGLIWTIILRFQIQDITIEEVDNQETKSAKDALLLWCQMKTAGYPNVNIRNFTTSWRDGLAFNAIIHKHRPDLVQYDKLSKSNAIYNLNNAFSTAEENLGVTRLLDAEDVYVENPDEKSIITYVVTYYHYFSKMKAETVQGRRIGKVVGLAMENDQLIDEYETLTTDLLQWIEQTILALSDRKFANSLSGVQQQLTAFNNYRTTEKPPKFQEKGNLEVLLFTLQSKMRANNQNPYFPKEGQKIVDINKAWERLEKAEHERELALREELIRQEKLEQLAARFDRKAGMRETWLSENQRLVSQDNFGFDLASVEAAAKKHEAIETDIYAYEERVQAVVAVAQELETENYHDIDRINARKDNVLRLWNYLLELLRARRSRLEKSMALQQTFQEMIFILDSMEEIKARLLSEDYGKHLMGVEDLLQKHSLVEADINVLGERVKAVVQHSQKFITEEEHGYRPCDPKIVTERINQLEAAYSELVHLALERRNKLEESRKLWQFYWDMTEEETYIKEKEQILSSDEIGHDLTTVHLLISKNKAMEDEISSHEQQLHDVIQVGEDLVAANHFGSDRIRDRIAEVNSMWDHLKDLLAMRKQRLYDAVDYHQFFADADDVDTWMLDALRLVSSEDVGRDEANVQSLLKKHKDVTDELKNYANTIDALHTQASSLGEKDREAPEVLERLASIDRRYKDLVELAKLRKQRLLDALSLYKLFNEADGVEQWIEEKVIF
;
A
#
# COMPACT_ATOMS: atom_id res chain seq x y z
N MET A 1 36.83 89.65 42.67
CA MET A 1 36.61 90.53 43.82
C MET A 1 37.68 90.20 44.84
N THR A 2 38.62 91.14 44.97
CA THR A 2 39.80 91.16 45.83
C THR A 2 39.42 91.51 47.26
N THR A 3 40.04 90.87 48.24
CA THR A 3 40.24 91.46 49.57
C THR A 3 41.59 91.01 50.14
N ASP A 4 42.56 91.91 50.01
CA ASP A 4 43.74 92.04 50.84
C ASP A 4 43.35 92.28 52.31
N ILE A 5 44.08 91.69 53.26
CA ILE A 5 44.25 92.25 54.59
C ILE A 5 45.71 92.08 55.04
N SER A 6 46.44 93.18 54.93
CA SER A 6 47.68 93.49 55.63
C SER A 6 47.39 93.84 57.10
N VAL A 7 48.15 93.30 58.04
CA VAL A 7 48.27 93.86 59.40
C VAL A 7 49.74 93.92 59.80
N ALA A 8 50.25 95.16 59.89
CA ALA A 8 51.49 95.51 60.53
C ALA A 8 51.24 95.74 62.02
N VAL A 9 52.15 95.28 62.90
CA VAL A 9 52.23 95.75 64.28
C VAL A 9 53.70 96.02 64.63
N ARG A 10 53.96 97.29 64.90
CA ARG A 10 55.17 97.87 65.50
C ARG A 10 55.41 97.30 66.90
N TRP A 11 56.69 97.14 67.26
CA TRP A 11 57.16 96.97 68.64
C TRP A 11 57.93 98.24 69.03
N ASP A 12 57.46 98.96 70.05
CA ASP A 12 58.17 100.07 70.68
C ASP A 12 59.01 99.54 71.88
N PRO A 13 60.23 100.07 72.13
CA PRO A 13 61.16 99.53 73.12
C PRO A 13 61.32 100.46 74.34
N VAL A 14 61.04 99.99 75.57
CA VAL A 14 61.55 100.66 76.79
C VAL A 14 61.69 99.65 77.95
N ASN A 15 62.94 99.38 78.36
CA ASN A 15 63.48 99.32 79.73
C ASN A 15 64.66 98.35 79.82
N GLN A 16 65.85 98.85 79.50
CA GLN A 16 67.07 98.40 80.18
C GLN A 16 67.69 99.63 80.85
N GLN A 17 67.63 99.61 82.17
CA GLN A 17 68.32 100.53 83.05
C GLN A 17 69.83 100.41 82.84
N GLU A 18 70.43 101.55 82.53
CA GLU A 18 71.86 101.82 82.64
C GLU A 18 72.33 101.50 84.07
N LEU A 19 73.37 100.70 84.18
CA LEU A 19 74.19 100.59 85.39
C LEU A 19 75.54 101.21 85.05
N ASP A 20 75.74 102.40 85.61
CA ASP A 20 76.95 103.22 85.58
C ASP A 20 78.22 102.42 85.89
N ASP A 21 79.19 102.53 84.99
CA ASP A 21 80.59 102.18 85.22
C ASP A 21 81.28 103.43 85.80
N TYR A 22 81.27 103.56 87.12
CA TYR A 22 82.10 104.55 87.83
C TYR A 22 83.54 104.03 87.89
N ASP A 23 84.39 104.62 87.06
CA ASP A 23 85.85 104.64 87.23
C ASP A 23 86.18 105.18 88.64
N TYR A 24 86.64 104.30 89.54
CA TYR A 24 87.37 104.72 90.73
C TYR A 24 88.67 103.94 90.87
N ASP A 25 89.71 104.75 90.89
CA ASP A 25 91.13 104.50 90.86
C ASP A 25 91.65 103.61 92.01
N GLY A 26 92.75 102.92 91.72
CA GLY A 26 93.74 102.35 92.65
C GLY A 26 93.31 101.77 94.00
N GLY A 27 93.29 100.43 94.12
CA GLY A 27 93.29 99.75 95.44
C GLY A 27 93.29 98.22 95.38
N ASN A 28 94.46 97.60 95.36
CA ASN A 28 94.72 96.17 95.23
C ASN A 28 94.28 95.37 96.49
N SER A 29 93.23 94.52 96.42
CA SER A 29 92.76 93.68 97.54
C SER A 29 92.56 92.21 97.14
N SER A 30 93.10 91.27 97.92
CA SER A 30 93.27 89.84 97.58
C SER A 30 91.97 89.03 97.42
N SER A 31 90.85 89.51 97.98
CA SER A 31 89.55 88.83 97.92
C SER A 31 88.87 88.93 96.55
N ARG A 32 89.00 90.05 95.83
CA ARG A 32 88.53 90.19 94.45
C ARG A 32 89.38 89.37 93.46
N LEU A 33 90.65 89.14 93.78
CA LEU A 33 91.52 88.24 93.01
C LEU A 33 91.08 86.79 93.16
N PHE A 34 90.70 86.34 94.38
CA PHE A 34 90.20 84.98 94.58
C PHE A 34 88.85 84.75 93.88
N GLU A 35 87.93 85.71 93.94
CA GLU A 35 86.63 85.59 93.26
C GLU A 35 86.77 85.67 91.73
N ARG A 36 87.64 86.56 91.21
CA ARG A 36 87.99 86.56 89.77
C ARG A 36 88.66 85.26 89.34
N SER A 37 89.54 84.68 90.16
CA SER A 37 90.19 83.39 89.88
C SER A 37 89.20 82.22 89.92
N ARG A 38 88.25 82.20 90.85
CA ARG A 38 87.20 81.15 90.93
C ARG A 38 86.23 81.22 89.76
N ILE A 39 85.76 82.42 89.41
CA ILE A 39 84.90 82.65 88.24
C ILE A 39 85.63 82.27 86.95
N LYS A 40 86.93 82.62 86.84
CA LYS A 40 87.76 82.23 85.70
C LYS A 40 87.95 80.71 85.62
N ALA A 41 88.25 80.03 86.73
CA ALA A 41 88.40 78.57 86.75
C ALA A 41 87.11 77.83 86.35
N LEU A 42 85.95 78.28 86.83
CA LEU A 42 84.65 77.72 86.43
C LEU A 42 84.29 78.01 84.96
N ALA A 43 84.69 79.18 84.44
CA ALA A 43 84.53 79.51 83.03
C ALA A 43 85.44 78.63 82.15
N ASP A 44 86.69 78.42 82.56
CA ASP A 44 87.66 77.58 81.86
C ASP A 44 87.23 76.09 81.86
N GLU A 45 86.65 75.59 82.96
CA GLU A 45 86.09 74.23 83.04
C GLU A 45 84.88 74.04 82.12
N ARG A 46 83.96 75.01 82.08
CA ARG A 46 82.82 74.99 81.13
C ARG A 46 83.27 75.04 79.68
N GLU A 47 84.28 75.86 79.39
CA GLU A 47 84.86 75.95 78.06
C GLU A 47 85.47 74.61 77.62
N ALA A 48 86.18 73.91 78.51
CA ALA A 48 86.75 72.60 78.24
C ALA A 48 85.68 71.52 77.93
N VAL A 49 84.58 71.48 78.70
CA VAL A 49 83.46 70.56 78.46
C VAL A 49 82.75 70.85 77.13
N GLN A 50 82.50 72.13 76.82
CA GLN A 50 81.94 72.54 75.53
C GLN A 50 82.85 72.13 74.37
N LYS A 51 84.15 72.40 74.47
CA LYS A 51 85.14 72.01 73.46
C LYS A 51 85.10 70.52 73.18
N LYS A 52 85.07 69.69 74.23
CA LYS A 52 85.02 68.23 74.13
C LYS A 52 83.73 67.75 73.46
N THR A 53 82.58 68.26 73.90
CA THR A 53 81.25 67.89 73.37
C THR A 53 81.08 68.31 71.91
N PHE A 54 81.44 69.56 71.59
CA PHE A 54 81.37 70.08 70.23
C PHE A 54 82.36 69.38 69.30
N CYS A 55 83.56 69.05 69.76
CA CYS A 55 84.52 68.26 68.97
C CYS A 55 83.97 66.86 68.64
N LYS A 56 83.38 66.16 69.63
CA LYS A 56 82.71 64.88 69.40
C LYS A 56 81.52 65.01 68.43
N TRP A 57 80.72 66.08 68.55
CA TRP A 57 79.57 66.32 67.66
C TRP A 57 80.00 66.62 66.22
N VAL A 58 81.02 67.46 66.03
CA VAL A 58 81.58 67.72 64.69
C VAL A 58 82.08 66.40 64.09
N ASN A 59 82.77 65.59 64.88
CA ASN A 59 83.27 64.28 64.43
C ASN A 59 82.15 63.27 64.10
N SER A 60 81.02 63.27 64.82
CA SER A 60 79.89 62.37 64.50
C SER A 60 79.26 62.67 63.14
N HIS A 61 79.42 63.90 62.64
CA HIS A 61 78.99 64.27 61.28
C HIS A 61 80.12 64.06 60.25
N LEU A 62 81.34 64.50 60.55
CA LEU A 62 82.49 64.40 59.63
C LEU A 62 82.89 62.95 59.31
N VAL A 63 82.58 61.98 60.19
CA VAL A 63 82.80 60.55 59.90
C VAL A 63 82.08 60.09 58.64
N ARG A 64 80.91 60.70 58.30
CA ARG A 64 80.17 60.42 57.07
C ARG A 64 80.93 60.81 55.80
N ALA A 65 81.94 61.68 55.93
CA ALA A 65 82.85 62.09 54.87
C ALA A 65 84.29 61.59 55.11
N ASN A 66 84.48 60.61 56.00
CA ASN A 66 85.76 60.02 56.37
C ASN A 66 86.81 61.05 56.87
N CYS A 67 86.33 62.13 57.50
CA CYS A 67 87.15 63.20 58.07
C CYS A 67 87.03 63.21 59.61
N ARG A 68 88.07 63.68 60.32
CA ARG A 68 88.05 63.82 61.78
C ARG A 68 88.93 64.99 62.23
N ILE A 69 88.51 65.69 63.28
CA ILE A 69 89.29 66.70 63.99
C ILE A 69 89.77 66.15 65.35
N ALA A 70 90.99 66.51 65.74
CA ALA A 70 91.60 66.19 67.03
C ALA A 70 91.38 67.34 68.03
N ASP A 71 91.59 68.58 67.59
CA ASP A 71 91.39 69.77 68.41
C ASP A 71 90.57 70.83 67.65
N LEU A 72 89.42 71.18 68.24
CA LEU A 72 88.44 72.11 67.66
C LEU A 72 89.04 73.49 67.35
N TYR A 73 89.98 73.97 68.16
CA TYR A 73 90.54 75.32 68.02
C TYR A 73 91.65 75.40 66.99
N THR A 74 92.34 74.30 66.71
CA THR A 74 93.42 74.26 65.70
C THR A 74 92.94 73.77 64.35
N ASP A 75 92.06 72.77 64.33
CA ASP A 75 91.75 72.04 63.10
C ASP A 75 90.66 72.71 62.27
N LEU A 76 89.92 73.66 62.85
CA LEU A 76 88.98 74.51 62.13
C LEU A 76 89.63 75.76 61.52
N ARG A 77 90.88 76.07 61.90
CA ARG A 77 91.57 77.31 61.50
C ARG A 77 91.79 77.43 59.99
N ASP A 78 91.89 76.32 59.28
CA ASP A 78 92.11 76.32 57.83
C ASP A 78 90.81 76.43 57.01
N GLY A 79 89.66 76.42 57.69
CA GLY A 79 88.30 76.51 57.13
C GLY A 79 87.81 75.26 56.38
N LYS A 80 88.67 74.27 56.10
CA LYS A 80 88.27 73.11 55.27
C LYS A 80 87.31 72.19 55.98
N MET A 81 87.59 71.88 57.25
CA MET A 81 86.72 71.03 58.07
C MET A 81 85.38 71.71 58.37
N LEU A 82 85.38 73.04 58.50
CA LEU A 82 84.17 73.84 58.69
C LEU A 82 83.26 73.81 57.45
N ILE A 83 83.81 74.00 56.25
CA ILE A 83 83.07 73.86 54.99
C ILE A 83 82.50 72.44 54.88
N LYS A 84 83.33 71.42 55.14
CA LYS A 84 82.89 70.01 55.03
C LYS A 84 81.76 69.67 55.97
N LEU A 85 81.80 70.18 57.19
CA LEU A 85 80.73 70.03 58.17
C LEU A 85 79.42 70.64 57.66
N LEU A 86 79.47 71.85 57.12
CA LEU A 86 78.28 72.53 56.59
C LEU A 86 77.67 71.80 55.39
N GLU A 87 78.48 71.24 54.48
CA GLU A 87 77.99 70.40 53.38
C GLU A 87 77.21 69.17 53.88
N ILE A 88 77.69 68.54 54.95
CA ILE A 88 77.06 67.32 55.51
C ILE A 88 75.73 67.65 56.19
N LEU A 89 75.65 68.80 56.86
CA LEU A 89 74.47 69.22 57.61
C LEU A 89 73.36 69.76 56.71
N SER A 90 73.68 70.57 55.70
CA SER A 90 72.69 71.11 54.77
C SER A 90 72.29 70.12 53.67
N GLY A 91 73.17 69.17 53.33
CA GLY A 91 73.04 68.35 52.13
C GLY A 91 73.37 69.09 50.83
N GLU A 92 73.77 70.36 50.92
CA GLU A 92 74.15 71.21 49.79
C GLU A 92 75.66 71.18 49.53
N ARG A 93 76.08 71.43 48.28
CA ARG A 93 77.49 71.52 47.90
C ARG A 93 78.00 72.94 48.12
N LEU A 94 79.01 73.13 48.96
CA LEU A 94 79.63 74.43 49.20
C LEU A 94 80.82 74.66 48.24
N PRO A 95 81.26 75.92 48.03
CA PRO A 95 82.43 76.23 47.21
C PRO A 95 83.68 75.48 47.67
N LYS A 96 84.45 74.92 46.72
CA LYS A 96 85.66 74.15 47.05
C LYS A 96 86.65 75.03 47.85
N PRO A 97 87.25 74.50 48.93
CA PRO A 97 88.23 75.25 49.70
C PRO A 97 89.46 75.57 48.84
N THR A 98 89.94 76.81 48.95
CA THR A 98 91.19 77.28 48.38
C THR A 98 92.35 76.44 48.92
N LYS A 99 93.16 75.90 48.00
CA LYS A 99 94.32 75.07 48.33
C LYS A 99 95.50 75.96 48.72
N GLY A 100 95.96 75.85 49.96
CA GLY A 100 97.18 76.53 50.43
C GLY A 100 97.26 76.57 51.95
N LYS A 101 98.45 76.86 52.50
CA LYS A 101 98.71 76.93 53.95
C LYS A 101 98.90 78.36 54.49
N MET A 102 99.02 79.35 53.61
CA MET A 102 99.14 80.76 54.02
C MET A 102 97.86 81.25 54.69
N ARG A 103 97.99 82.14 55.69
CA ARG A 103 96.87 82.70 56.47
C ARG A 103 95.76 83.27 55.59
N ILE A 104 96.08 83.89 54.45
CA ILE A 104 95.10 84.42 53.49
C ILE A 104 94.17 83.35 52.91
N HIS A 105 94.68 82.14 52.60
CA HIS A 105 93.85 81.04 52.10
C HIS A 105 92.94 80.48 53.19
N CYS A 106 93.41 80.44 54.44
CA CYS A 106 92.61 80.03 55.59
C CYS A 106 91.47 81.02 55.85
N LEU A 107 91.75 82.33 55.79
CA LEU A 107 90.74 83.40 55.90
C LEU A 107 89.66 83.24 54.83
N GLU A 108 90.05 83.03 53.57
CA GLU A 108 89.11 82.85 52.46
C GLU A 108 88.22 81.60 52.66
N ASN A 109 88.78 80.50 53.16
CA ASN A 109 88.02 79.27 53.42
C ASN A 109 87.02 79.43 54.57
N VAL A 110 87.44 80.05 55.67
CA VAL A 110 86.52 80.35 56.78
C VAL A 110 85.46 81.34 56.30
N ASP A 111 85.81 82.34 55.51
CA ASP A 111 84.86 83.33 54.99
C ASP A 111 83.79 82.69 54.10
N LYS A 112 84.16 81.74 53.24
CA LYS A 112 83.19 80.91 52.48
C LYS A 112 82.19 80.19 53.38
N ALA A 113 82.64 79.65 54.51
CA ALA A 113 81.77 78.98 55.48
C ALA A 113 80.87 79.97 56.23
N LEU A 114 81.40 81.12 56.65
CA LEU A 114 80.62 82.17 57.33
C LEU A 114 79.60 82.81 56.39
N GLN A 115 79.94 83.00 55.11
CA GLN A 115 79.02 83.52 54.10
C GLN A 115 77.86 82.55 53.87
N PHE A 116 78.12 81.25 53.74
CA PHE A 116 77.06 80.24 53.66
C PHE A 116 76.11 80.29 54.86
N LEU A 117 76.64 80.49 56.07
CA LEU A 117 75.80 80.65 57.27
C LEU A 117 74.94 81.91 57.21
N LYS A 118 75.48 83.04 56.74
CA LYS A 118 74.70 84.27 56.53
C LYS A 118 73.59 84.06 55.50
N ASP A 119 73.86 83.35 54.40
CA ASP A 119 72.87 83.01 53.37
C ASP A 119 71.77 82.11 53.93
N GLN A 120 72.13 81.21 54.84
CA GLN A 120 71.19 80.42 55.65
C GLN A 120 70.52 81.26 56.75
N ARG A 121 70.51 82.60 56.68
CA ARG A 121 69.86 83.51 57.66
C ARG A 121 70.34 83.28 59.11
N VAL A 122 71.60 82.95 59.30
CA VAL A 122 72.22 82.88 60.63
C VAL A 122 72.80 84.24 60.99
N HIS A 123 72.40 84.79 62.14
CA HIS A 123 72.93 86.07 62.64
C HIS A 123 74.30 85.86 63.30
N LEU A 124 75.36 86.37 62.67
CA LEU A 124 76.76 86.29 63.12
C LEU A 124 77.27 87.66 63.57
N GLU A 125 76.65 88.24 64.59
CA GLU A 125 77.07 89.54 65.16
C GLU A 125 78.40 89.37 65.92
N ASN A 126 79.40 90.21 65.61
CA ASN A 126 80.73 90.23 66.24
C ASN A 126 81.63 89.00 65.97
N LEU A 127 81.45 88.28 64.85
CA LEU A 127 82.34 87.18 64.42
C LEU A 127 82.89 87.41 63.01
N GLY A 128 84.21 87.50 62.87
CA GLY A 128 84.93 87.56 61.60
C GLY A 128 85.70 86.28 61.26
N SER A 129 86.11 86.13 60.00
CA SER A 129 86.92 84.99 59.56
C SER A 129 88.29 84.93 60.26
N HIS A 130 88.87 86.07 60.61
CA HIS A 130 90.12 86.17 61.36
C HIS A 130 90.05 85.56 62.77
N ASP A 131 88.91 85.65 63.44
CA ASP A 131 88.73 85.12 64.80
C ASP A 131 88.90 83.59 64.86
N ILE A 132 88.40 82.89 63.83
CA ILE A 132 88.52 81.44 63.71
C ILE A 132 89.92 81.05 63.24
N VAL A 133 90.49 81.77 62.26
CA VAL A 133 91.84 81.48 61.73
C VAL A 133 92.92 81.72 62.77
N ASP A 134 92.74 82.68 63.67
CA ASP A 134 93.68 82.97 64.76
C ASP A 134 93.47 82.04 65.97
N GLY A 135 92.39 81.24 65.97
CA GLY A 135 92.12 80.21 66.97
C GLY A 135 91.55 80.76 68.27
N ASN A 136 90.72 81.82 68.22
CA ASN A 136 90.06 82.37 69.39
C ASN A 136 89.09 81.33 70.01
N PRO A 137 89.34 80.82 71.22
CA PRO A 137 88.56 79.72 71.80
C PRO A 137 87.07 80.04 71.94
N ARG A 138 86.74 81.22 72.50
CA ARG A 138 85.37 81.64 72.79
C ARG A 138 84.55 81.83 71.52
N LEU A 139 85.14 82.42 70.49
CA LEU A 139 84.47 82.67 69.21
C LEU A 139 84.34 81.39 68.37
N THR A 140 85.30 80.48 68.45
CA THR A 140 85.21 79.16 67.78
C THR A 140 84.10 78.30 68.36
N LEU A 141 83.97 78.24 69.70
CA LEU A 141 82.82 77.57 70.35
C LEU A 141 81.51 78.27 70.03
N GLY A 142 81.51 79.61 70.01
CA GLY A 142 80.35 80.42 69.61
C GLY A 142 79.84 80.04 68.22
N LEU A 143 80.73 79.96 67.23
CA LEU A 143 80.40 79.57 65.87
C LEU A 143 79.80 78.16 65.78
N ILE A 144 80.45 77.17 66.40
CA ILE A 144 79.97 75.78 66.35
C ILE A 144 78.63 75.63 67.05
N TRP A 145 78.41 76.33 68.18
CA TRP A 145 77.11 76.39 68.82
C TRP A 145 76.04 76.95 67.88
N THR A 146 76.33 78.04 67.18
CA THR A 146 75.39 78.64 66.23
C THR A 146 75.05 77.67 65.09
N ILE A 147 76.02 76.89 64.60
CA ILE A 147 75.80 75.84 63.59
C ILE A 147 74.89 74.74 64.15
N ILE A 148 75.14 74.26 65.38
CA ILE A 148 74.30 73.25 66.04
C ILE A 148 72.87 73.79 66.21
N LEU A 149 72.73 75.02 66.69
CA LEU A 149 71.45 75.67 66.90
C LEU A 149 70.64 75.72 65.61
N ARG A 150 71.25 76.16 64.50
CA ARG A 150 70.58 76.25 63.21
C ARG A 150 70.21 74.89 62.63
N PHE A 151 71.18 74.00 62.46
CA PHE A 151 71.00 72.79 61.64
C PHE A 151 70.50 71.57 62.41
N GLN A 152 70.48 71.61 63.74
CA GLN A 152 69.96 70.49 64.54
C GLN A 152 68.77 70.89 65.40
N ILE A 153 68.70 72.14 65.87
CA ILE A 153 67.70 72.51 66.87
C ILE A 153 66.56 73.31 66.24
N GLN A 154 66.84 74.27 65.35
CA GLN A 154 65.86 75.24 64.87
C GLN A 154 64.64 74.63 64.16
N ASP A 155 64.81 73.50 63.46
CA ASP A 155 63.74 72.83 62.71
C ASP A 155 62.89 71.87 63.56
N ILE A 156 63.10 71.83 64.87
CA ILE A 156 62.31 71.00 65.79
C ILE A 156 60.94 71.63 65.98
N THR A 157 59.93 71.04 65.34
CA THR A 157 58.53 71.36 65.55
C THR A 157 57.84 70.24 66.31
N ILE A 158 56.96 70.61 67.23
CA ILE A 158 56.11 69.68 67.97
C ILE A 158 54.70 70.17 67.79
N GLU A 159 53.89 69.36 67.12
CA GLU A 159 52.47 69.62 66.92
C GLU A 159 51.75 69.45 68.27
N GLU A 160 51.47 70.56 68.96
CA GLU A 160 50.45 70.58 70.02
C GLU A 160 49.05 70.67 69.38
N VAL A 161 48.08 70.03 70.02
CA VAL A 161 46.69 69.98 69.55
C VAL A 161 45.91 71.27 69.90
N ASP A 162 46.42 72.22 70.70
CA ASP A 162 45.57 73.32 71.20
C ASP A 162 46.21 74.69 71.54
N ASN A 163 47.41 75.07 71.06
CA ASN A 163 47.89 76.46 71.24
C ASN A 163 48.80 76.97 70.10
N GLN A 164 48.44 78.12 69.51
CA GLN A 164 49.10 78.77 68.36
C GLN A 164 50.23 79.74 68.75
N GLU A 165 51.07 79.40 69.72
CA GLU A 165 52.31 80.15 69.97
C GLU A 165 53.52 79.35 69.44
N THR A 166 54.27 79.93 68.49
CA THR A 166 55.54 79.36 68.02
C THR A 166 56.59 79.51 69.11
N LYS A 167 56.64 78.52 70.01
CA LYS A 167 57.69 78.37 71.04
C LYS A 167 59.07 78.31 70.36
N SER A 168 60.10 78.86 71.01
CA SER A 168 61.48 78.77 70.51
C SER A 168 61.86 77.30 70.31
N ALA A 169 62.70 76.98 69.32
CA ALA A 169 63.05 75.59 69.02
C ALA A 169 63.74 74.87 70.22
N LYS A 170 64.40 75.64 71.10
CA LYS A 170 64.90 75.15 72.40
C LYS A 170 63.75 74.75 73.33
N ASP A 171 62.68 75.55 73.39
CA ASP A 171 61.50 75.27 74.21
C ASP A 171 60.69 74.11 73.65
N ALA A 172 60.64 73.96 72.33
CA ALA A 172 60.10 72.77 71.68
C ALA A 172 60.89 71.54 72.12
N LEU A 173 62.22 71.53 72.00
CA LEU A 173 63.02 70.39 72.46
C LEU A 173 62.82 70.10 73.96
N LEU A 174 62.70 71.15 74.80
CA LEU A 174 62.42 70.99 76.23
C LEU A 174 61.05 70.34 76.47
N LEU A 175 60.02 70.82 75.77
CA LEU A 175 58.67 70.27 75.81
C LEU A 175 58.64 68.82 75.34
N TRP A 176 59.37 68.46 74.27
CA TRP A 176 59.49 67.07 73.84
C TRP A 176 60.04 66.21 74.96
N CYS A 177 61.14 66.63 75.60
CA CYS A 177 61.72 65.90 76.71
C CYS A 177 60.69 65.72 77.83
N GLN A 178 60.01 66.79 78.23
CA GLN A 178 58.96 66.75 79.26
C GLN A 178 57.81 65.81 78.90
N MET A 179 57.29 65.87 77.67
CA MET A 179 56.21 65.01 77.19
C MET A 179 56.63 63.54 77.16
N LYS A 180 57.89 63.25 76.81
CA LYS A 180 58.40 61.88 76.74
C LYS A 180 58.72 61.30 78.11
N THR A 181 59.19 62.12 79.04
CA THR A 181 59.49 61.71 80.41
C THR A 181 58.33 61.93 81.39
N ALA A 182 57.19 62.44 80.93
CA ALA A 182 55.99 62.60 81.75
C ALA A 182 55.56 61.24 82.35
N GLY A 183 55.40 61.20 83.67
CA GLY A 183 55.04 60.00 84.42
C GLY A 183 56.22 59.16 84.91
N TYR A 184 57.47 59.47 84.56
CA TYR A 184 58.62 58.76 85.12
C TYR A 184 58.94 59.24 86.54
N PRO A 185 59.12 58.33 87.52
CA PRO A 185 59.45 58.71 88.88
C PRO A 185 60.83 59.35 88.94
N ASN A 186 60.95 60.38 89.79
CA ASN A 186 62.17 61.15 90.04
C ASN A 186 62.75 61.93 88.84
N VAL A 187 62.03 62.04 87.71
CA VAL A 187 62.44 62.86 86.56
C VAL A 187 61.53 64.07 86.41
N ASN A 188 62.13 65.26 86.55
CA ASN A 188 61.44 66.53 86.30
C ASN A 188 62.37 67.47 85.53
N ILE A 189 62.16 67.57 84.21
CA ILE A 189 63.02 68.32 83.31
C ILE A 189 62.53 69.77 83.25
N ARG A 190 63.25 70.70 83.91
CA ARG A 190 62.93 72.14 83.90
C ARG A 190 63.94 72.99 83.12
N ASN A 191 65.13 72.47 82.92
CA ASN A 191 66.24 73.15 82.25
C ASN A 191 67.15 72.13 81.56
N PHE A 192 68.09 72.61 80.75
CA PHE A 192 69.13 71.77 80.15
C PHE A 192 70.45 71.81 80.93
N THR A 193 70.40 72.03 82.25
CA THR A 193 71.57 72.02 83.13
C THR A 193 71.36 71.00 84.25
N THR A 194 70.90 71.44 85.41
CA THR A 194 70.80 70.63 86.63
C THR A 194 69.76 69.51 86.54
N SER A 195 68.76 69.63 85.67
CA SER A 195 67.70 68.60 85.50
C SER A 195 68.20 67.28 84.90
N TRP A 196 69.39 67.30 84.28
CA TRP A 196 70.00 66.13 83.62
C TRP A 196 71.14 65.53 84.43
N ARG A 197 71.52 66.18 85.53
CA ARG A 197 72.72 65.88 86.34
C ARG A 197 72.73 64.46 86.93
N ASP A 198 71.57 63.93 87.29
CA ASP A 198 71.44 62.59 87.90
C ASP A 198 71.34 61.44 86.87
N GLY A 199 71.33 61.76 85.57
CA GLY A 199 71.28 60.81 84.47
C GLY A 199 69.92 60.12 84.25
N LEU A 200 68.93 60.32 85.12
CA LEU A 200 67.63 59.64 85.00
C LEU A 200 66.85 60.11 83.77
N ALA A 201 66.93 61.40 83.44
CA ALA A 201 66.26 62.00 82.28
C ALA A 201 66.67 61.34 80.94
N PHE A 202 67.97 61.07 80.73
CA PHE A 202 68.45 60.38 79.53
C PHE A 202 67.90 58.96 79.42
N ASN A 203 67.94 58.19 80.52
CA ASN A 203 67.41 56.83 80.58
C ASN A 203 65.90 56.76 80.33
N ALA A 204 65.14 57.73 80.86
CA ALA A 204 63.69 57.80 80.67
C ALA A 204 63.31 58.01 79.20
N ILE A 205 64.04 58.86 78.47
CA ILE A 205 63.80 59.12 77.05
C ILE A 205 64.05 57.86 76.21
N ILE A 206 65.12 57.12 76.49
CA ILE A 206 65.43 55.84 75.83
C ILE A 206 64.31 54.84 76.13
N HIS A 207 64.00 54.61 77.41
CA HIS A 207 62.97 53.65 77.83
C HIS A 207 61.59 53.97 77.23
N LYS A 208 61.22 55.25 77.09
CA LYS A 208 59.92 55.65 76.51
C LYS A 208 59.73 55.17 75.07
N HIS A 209 60.79 55.18 74.27
CA HIS A 209 60.72 54.78 72.85
C HIS A 209 61.13 53.32 72.64
N ARG A 210 62.03 52.81 73.48
CA ARG A 210 62.56 51.44 73.46
C ARG A 210 62.63 50.90 74.89
N PRO A 211 61.50 50.44 75.45
CA PRO A 211 61.44 49.91 76.81
C PRO A 211 62.34 48.68 77.01
N ASP A 212 62.62 47.97 75.92
CA ASP A 212 63.45 46.77 75.89
C ASP A 212 64.93 47.03 76.23
N LEU A 213 65.42 48.27 76.08
CA LEU A 213 66.84 48.59 76.18
C LEU A 213 67.29 49.07 77.57
N VAL A 214 66.39 49.54 78.42
CA VAL A 214 66.74 50.15 79.72
C VAL A 214 65.85 49.62 80.82
N GLN A 215 66.43 49.03 81.87
CA GLN A 215 65.67 48.61 83.06
C GLN A 215 65.53 49.78 84.03
N TYR A 216 64.55 50.64 83.78
CA TYR A 216 64.40 51.92 84.48
C TYR A 216 64.22 51.77 86.00
N ASP A 217 63.50 50.73 86.46
CA ASP A 217 63.19 50.50 87.89
C ASP A 217 64.42 50.26 88.78
N LYS A 218 65.56 49.88 88.19
CA LYS A 218 66.81 49.63 88.93
C LYS A 218 67.67 50.89 89.12
N LEU A 219 67.29 52.01 88.50
CA LEU A 219 68.04 53.25 88.54
C LEU A 219 67.65 54.08 89.76
N SER A 220 68.65 54.67 90.43
CA SER A 220 68.45 55.52 91.61
C SER A 220 69.16 56.85 91.45
N LYS A 221 68.55 57.93 91.97
CA LYS A 221 69.10 59.29 91.94
C LYS A 221 70.47 59.41 92.65
N SER A 222 70.73 58.54 93.63
CA SER A 222 72.01 58.54 94.36
C SER A 222 73.20 58.09 93.50
N ASN A 223 72.97 57.38 92.39
CA ASN A 223 74.03 56.82 91.55
C ASN A 223 74.11 57.51 90.18
N ALA A 224 74.31 58.84 90.20
CA ALA A 224 74.28 59.68 89.01
C ALA A 224 75.28 59.25 87.91
N ILE A 225 76.53 58.94 88.28
CA ILE A 225 77.58 58.54 87.32
C ILE A 225 77.21 57.23 86.61
N TYR A 226 76.66 56.26 87.33
CA TYR A 226 76.18 55.00 86.71
C TYR A 226 75.02 55.27 85.76
N ASN A 227 74.02 56.06 86.18
CA ASN A 227 72.86 56.36 85.34
C ASN A 227 73.28 57.04 84.03
N LEU A 228 74.17 58.03 84.10
CA LEU A 228 74.71 58.73 82.94
C LEU A 228 75.43 57.77 82.00
N ASN A 229 76.37 56.96 82.50
CA ASN A 229 77.07 55.97 81.68
C ASN A 229 76.11 54.93 81.08
N ASN A 230 75.10 54.46 81.82
CA ASN A 230 74.11 53.50 81.30
C ASN A 230 73.35 54.08 80.11
N ALA A 231 72.86 55.31 80.20
CA ALA A 231 72.18 55.95 79.09
C ALA A 231 73.11 56.14 77.89
N PHE A 232 74.33 56.63 78.13
CA PHE A 232 75.27 56.97 77.07
C PHE A 232 75.75 55.73 76.31
N SER A 233 76.08 54.65 77.02
CA SER A 233 76.45 53.37 76.40
C SER A 233 75.29 52.72 75.66
N THR A 234 74.08 52.70 76.26
CA THR A 234 72.89 52.12 75.60
C THR A 234 72.56 52.86 74.30
N ALA A 235 72.68 54.19 74.30
CA ALA A 235 72.42 54.99 73.12
C ALA A 235 73.46 54.76 72.01
N GLU A 236 74.73 54.60 72.37
CA GLU A 236 75.80 54.36 71.40
C GLU A 236 75.74 52.94 70.81
N GLU A 237 75.63 51.91 71.66
CA GLU A 237 75.71 50.50 71.24
C GLU A 237 74.42 50.01 70.57
N ASN A 238 73.24 50.39 71.08
CA ASN A 238 71.97 49.85 70.60
C ASN A 238 71.20 50.79 69.65
N LEU A 239 71.41 52.10 69.75
CA LEU A 239 70.73 53.09 68.93
C LEU A 239 71.65 53.77 67.91
N GLY A 240 72.97 53.57 68.00
CA GLY A 240 73.95 54.23 67.12
C GLY A 240 74.05 55.74 67.35
N VAL A 241 73.56 56.26 68.47
CA VAL A 241 73.63 57.68 68.85
C VAL A 241 74.98 57.93 69.52
N THR A 242 75.91 58.61 68.81
CA THR A 242 77.29 58.83 69.26
C THR A 242 77.37 59.47 70.65
N ARG A 243 78.18 58.91 71.56
CA ARG A 243 78.38 59.45 72.91
C ARG A 243 79.11 60.81 72.87
N LEU A 244 78.37 61.91 73.06
CA LEU A 244 78.94 63.26 73.03
C LEU A 244 79.41 63.77 74.40
N LEU A 245 78.80 63.29 75.48
CA LEU A 245 79.10 63.68 76.86
C LEU A 245 79.77 62.54 77.61
N ASP A 246 80.63 62.85 78.57
CA ASP A 246 81.08 61.88 79.57
C ASP A 246 80.39 62.14 80.91
N ALA A 247 80.26 61.10 81.73
CA ALA A 247 79.47 61.17 82.95
C ALA A 247 80.05 62.17 83.95
N GLU A 248 81.38 62.30 84.00
CA GLU A 248 82.10 63.25 84.85
C GLU A 248 81.81 64.70 84.44
N ASP A 249 81.63 64.97 83.14
CA ASP A 249 81.38 66.32 82.61
C ASP A 249 79.94 66.81 82.92
N VAL A 250 79.02 65.89 83.21
CA VAL A 250 77.63 66.18 83.55
C VAL A 250 77.39 66.13 85.06
N TYR A 251 78.14 65.31 85.82
CA TYR A 251 78.03 65.24 87.28
C TYR A 251 78.83 66.34 88.00
N VAL A 252 78.60 67.60 87.60
CA VAL A 252 79.19 68.80 88.23
C VAL A 252 78.09 69.67 88.85
N GLU A 253 78.45 70.65 89.67
CA GLU A 253 77.47 71.51 90.36
C GLU A 253 76.53 72.23 89.37
N ASN A 254 77.10 72.76 88.29
CA ASN A 254 76.38 73.46 87.23
C ASN A 254 76.84 72.95 85.85
N PRO A 255 76.18 71.91 85.32
CA PRO A 255 76.51 71.35 84.01
C PRO A 255 76.33 72.36 82.89
N ASP A 256 77.14 72.24 81.84
CA ASP A 256 77.05 73.16 80.71
C ASP A 256 75.78 72.95 79.87
N GLU A 257 75.00 74.01 79.71
CA GLU A 257 73.69 73.95 79.06
C GLU A 257 73.79 73.56 77.58
N LYS A 258 74.74 74.16 76.86
CA LYS A 258 74.90 73.95 75.42
C LYS A 258 75.27 72.50 75.13
N SER A 259 76.19 71.95 75.93
CA SER A 259 76.67 70.58 75.79
C SER A 259 75.55 69.55 76.00
N ILE A 260 74.67 69.77 77.00
CA ILE A 260 73.49 68.92 77.22
C ILE A 260 72.51 69.02 76.05
N ILE A 261 72.16 70.23 75.60
CA ILE A 261 71.24 70.41 74.47
C ILE A 261 71.76 69.71 73.21
N THR A 262 73.05 69.88 72.90
CA THR A 262 73.70 69.25 71.73
C THR A 262 73.60 67.73 71.77
N TYR A 263 73.62 67.11 72.94
CA TYR A 263 73.45 65.67 73.04
C TYR A 263 71.98 65.26 72.97
N VAL A 264 71.10 65.92 73.72
CA VAL A 264 69.66 65.61 73.76
C VAL A 264 69.02 65.73 72.37
N VAL A 265 69.44 66.69 71.55
CA VAL A 265 68.88 66.85 70.20
C VAL A 265 69.15 65.64 69.29
N THR A 266 70.26 64.94 69.49
CA THR A 266 70.56 63.72 68.72
C THR A 266 69.57 62.59 69.01
N TYR A 267 69.05 62.50 70.24
CA TYR A 267 67.99 61.55 70.60
C TYR A 267 66.66 61.90 69.92
N TYR A 268 66.31 63.19 69.84
CA TYR A 268 65.09 63.63 69.17
C TYR A 268 65.06 63.21 67.70
N HIS A 269 66.13 63.51 66.95
CA HIS A 269 66.19 63.22 65.52
C HIS A 269 66.09 61.73 65.21
N TYR A 270 66.77 60.90 66.01
CA TYR A 270 66.71 59.44 65.86
C TYR A 270 65.28 58.92 66.01
N PHE A 271 64.60 59.26 67.11
CA PHE A 271 63.25 58.74 67.37
C PHE A 271 62.17 59.35 66.47
N SER A 272 62.34 60.58 65.99
CA SER A 272 61.42 61.20 65.02
C SER A 272 61.48 60.51 63.65
N LYS A 273 62.68 60.16 63.17
CA LYS A 273 62.86 59.45 61.89
C LYS A 273 62.16 58.08 61.88
N MET A 274 62.27 57.33 62.97
CA MET A 274 61.69 55.98 63.10
C MET A 274 60.15 55.97 62.91
N LYS A 275 59.44 57.03 63.31
CA LYS A 275 57.98 57.12 63.20
C LYS A 275 57.49 57.38 61.76
N ALA A 276 58.28 58.07 60.95
CA ALA A 276 57.88 58.47 59.59
C ALA A 276 57.82 57.27 58.61
N GLU A 277 58.73 56.32 58.75
CA GLU A 277 58.84 55.15 57.85
C GLU A 277 57.64 54.19 57.97
N THR A 278 57.03 54.07 59.16
CA THR A 278 55.86 53.19 59.37
C THR A 278 54.58 53.67 58.67
N VAL A 279 54.42 54.99 58.48
CA VAL A 279 53.20 55.58 57.90
C VAL A 279 53.16 55.41 56.38
N GLN A 280 54.31 55.44 55.70
CA GLN A 280 54.37 55.29 54.24
C GLN A 280 53.95 53.87 53.79
N GLY A 281 54.31 52.82 54.54
CA GLY A 281 53.92 51.44 54.24
C GLY A 281 52.40 51.21 54.24
N ARG A 282 51.65 51.87 55.14
CA ARG A 282 50.17 51.75 55.19
C ARG A 282 49.47 52.34 53.97
N ARG A 283 50.04 53.36 53.32
CA ARG A 283 49.41 54.02 52.16
C ARG A 283 49.46 53.15 50.90
N ILE A 284 50.58 52.45 50.68
CA ILE A 284 50.74 51.53 49.53
C ILE A 284 49.78 50.34 49.64
N GLY A 285 49.62 49.76 50.84
CA GLY A 285 48.70 48.64 51.07
C GLY A 285 47.24 48.96 50.70
N LYS A 286 46.78 50.19 50.94
CA LYS A 286 45.41 50.61 50.58
C LYS A 286 45.20 50.67 49.05
N VAL A 287 46.21 51.09 48.28
CA VAL A 287 46.13 51.16 46.82
C VAL A 287 46.15 49.77 46.19
N VAL A 288 46.99 48.87 46.70
CA VAL A 288 47.04 47.47 46.23
C VAL A 288 45.74 46.73 46.52
N GLY A 289 45.14 46.93 47.70
CA GLY A 289 43.85 46.34 48.04
C GLY A 289 42.72 46.76 47.08
N LEU A 290 42.69 48.03 46.65
CA LEU A 290 41.71 48.51 45.67
C LEU A 290 41.93 47.89 44.27
N ALA A 291 43.17 47.66 43.87
CA ALA A 291 43.48 47.01 42.59
C ALA A 291 43.02 45.54 42.59
N MET A 292 43.32 44.80 43.65
CA MET A 292 42.91 43.39 43.78
C MET A 292 41.38 43.22 43.76
N GLU A 293 40.64 44.11 44.41
CA GLU A 293 39.17 44.06 44.41
C GLU A 293 38.59 44.36 43.01
N ASN A 294 39.21 45.26 42.25
CA ASN A 294 38.81 45.52 40.87
C ASN A 294 39.10 44.34 39.95
N ASP A 295 40.25 43.68 40.10
CA ASP A 295 40.58 42.47 39.33
C ASP A 295 39.60 41.32 39.63
N GLN A 296 39.21 41.13 40.90
CA GLN A 296 38.19 40.15 41.27
C GLN A 296 36.84 40.41 40.59
N LEU A 297 36.39 41.67 40.55
CA LEU A 297 35.14 42.04 39.88
C LEU A 297 35.21 41.88 38.35
N ILE A 298 36.40 42.04 37.76
CA ILE A 298 36.65 41.76 36.33
C ILE A 298 36.49 40.25 36.06
N ASP A 299 37.17 39.41 36.85
CA ASP A 299 37.11 37.96 36.71
C ASP A 299 35.68 37.43 36.90
N GLU A 300 34.95 37.97 37.87
CA GLU A 300 33.53 37.66 38.11
C GLU A 300 32.67 38.01 36.88
N TYR A 301 32.85 39.20 36.32
CA TYR A 301 32.13 39.62 35.12
C TYR A 301 32.45 38.72 33.90
N GLU A 302 33.72 38.41 33.66
CA GLU A 302 34.13 37.58 32.52
C GLU A 302 33.61 36.14 32.63
N THR A 303 33.64 35.57 33.84
CA THR A 303 33.15 34.21 34.12
C THR A 303 31.64 34.12 33.91
N LEU A 304 30.87 35.00 34.56
CA LEU A 304 29.41 35.03 34.46
C LEU A 304 28.94 35.31 33.01
N THR A 305 29.65 36.17 32.28
CA THR A 305 29.34 36.45 30.87
C THR A 305 29.56 35.20 30.00
N THR A 306 30.66 34.48 30.23
CA THR A 306 30.98 33.26 29.46
C THR A 306 29.96 32.16 29.72
N ASP A 307 29.59 31.92 30.99
CA ASP A 307 28.60 30.93 31.38
C ASP A 307 27.22 31.24 30.76
N LEU A 308 26.80 32.51 30.77
CA LEU A 308 25.54 32.92 30.17
C LEU A 308 25.55 32.73 28.65
N LEU A 309 26.61 33.13 27.96
CA LEU A 309 26.73 32.97 26.50
C LEU A 309 26.77 31.50 26.10
N GLN A 310 27.47 30.66 26.86
CA GLN A 310 27.50 29.22 26.63
C GLN A 310 26.12 28.58 26.82
N TRP A 311 25.40 28.96 27.89
CA TRP A 311 24.03 28.52 28.11
C TRP A 311 23.10 28.94 26.96
N ILE A 312 23.22 30.17 26.47
CA ILE A 312 22.44 30.67 25.33
C ILE A 312 22.67 29.80 24.09
N GLU A 313 23.93 29.56 23.70
CA GLU A 313 24.24 28.75 22.51
C GLU A 313 23.77 27.29 22.65
N GLN A 314 23.96 26.67 23.82
CA GLN A 314 23.44 25.32 24.09
C GLN A 314 21.92 25.24 24.03
N THR A 315 21.24 26.26 24.57
CA THR A 315 19.78 26.33 24.56
C THR A 315 19.25 26.55 23.14
N ILE A 316 19.91 27.40 22.33
CA ILE A 316 19.58 27.56 20.91
C ILE A 316 19.66 26.21 20.19
N LEU A 317 20.72 25.44 20.39
CA LEU A 317 20.85 24.10 19.77
C LEU A 317 19.71 23.17 20.17
N ALA A 318 19.31 23.15 21.45
CA ALA A 318 18.18 22.35 21.92
C ALA A 318 16.84 22.83 21.33
N LEU A 319 16.62 24.13 21.23
CA LEU A 319 15.42 24.73 20.63
C LEU A 319 15.38 24.58 19.10
N SER A 320 16.53 24.47 18.45
CA SER A 320 16.65 24.23 17.01
C SER A 320 16.39 22.78 16.60
N ASP A 321 16.27 21.84 17.55
CA ASP A 321 15.83 20.47 17.22
C ASP A 321 14.45 20.52 16.55
N ARG A 322 14.25 19.67 15.54
CA ARG A 322 13.00 19.55 14.77
C ARG A 322 12.47 18.11 14.81
N LYS A 323 12.99 17.28 15.71
CA LYS A 323 12.43 15.97 16.01
C LYS A 323 11.24 16.13 16.95
N PHE A 324 10.06 15.77 16.44
CA PHE A 324 8.83 15.74 17.21
C PHE A 324 8.42 14.31 17.54
N ALA A 325 7.78 14.12 18.68
CA ALA A 325 7.19 12.84 19.00
C ALA A 325 6.05 12.55 18.01
N ASN A 326 6.01 11.35 17.45
CA ASN A 326 4.94 10.95 16.53
C ASN A 326 3.71 10.49 17.32
N SER A 327 3.11 11.37 18.12
CA SER A 327 1.82 11.14 18.80
C SER A 327 1.33 12.44 19.40
N LEU A 328 0.00 12.62 19.48
CA LEU A 328 -0.58 13.81 20.11
C LEU A 328 -0.12 13.99 21.56
N SER A 329 -0.09 12.91 22.34
CA SER A 329 0.37 12.93 23.73
C SER A 329 1.86 13.27 23.85
N GLY A 330 2.70 12.76 22.95
CA GLY A 330 4.12 13.06 22.91
C GLY A 330 4.41 14.52 22.59
N VAL A 331 3.70 15.12 21.61
CA VAL A 331 3.86 16.54 21.27
C VAL A 331 3.35 17.43 22.40
N GLN A 332 2.24 17.06 23.07
CA GLN A 332 1.76 17.77 24.26
C GLN A 332 2.82 17.77 25.38
N GLN A 333 3.50 16.66 25.62
CA GLN A 333 4.62 16.60 26.59
C GLN A 333 5.79 17.51 26.18
N GLN A 334 6.16 17.54 24.89
CA GLN A 334 7.19 18.45 24.39
C GLN A 334 6.79 19.93 24.55
N LEU A 335 5.50 20.26 24.37
CA LEU A 335 4.98 21.59 24.63
C LEU A 335 4.99 21.95 26.12
N THR A 336 4.67 21.00 27.00
CA THR A 336 4.78 21.18 28.46
C THR A 336 6.23 21.44 28.87
N ALA A 337 7.19 20.68 28.34
CA ALA A 337 8.61 20.89 28.59
C ALA A 337 9.08 22.26 28.09
N PHE A 338 8.64 22.68 26.90
CA PHE A 338 8.94 24.01 26.37
C PHE A 338 8.34 25.13 27.23
N ASN A 339 7.11 24.95 27.73
CA ASN A 339 6.50 25.89 28.67
C ASN A 339 7.26 25.94 30.01
N ASN A 340 7.76 24.80 30.50
CA ASN A 340 8.59 24.76 31.70
C ASN A 340 9.89 25.56 31.50
N TYR A 341 10.57 25.37 30.38
CA TYR A 341 11.74 26.17 29.99
C TYR A 341 11.42 27.67 30.04
N ARG A 342 10.29 28.10 29.43
CA ARG A 342 9.90 29.52 29.36
C ARG A 342 9.55 30.13 30.72
N THR A 343 8.92 29.37 31.61
CA THR A 343 8.38 29.90 32.88
C THR A 343 9.32 29.69 34.07
N THR A 344 10.24 28.72 34.01
CA THR A 344 11.10 28.38 35.15
C THR A 344 12.58 28.54 34.84
N GLU A 345 13.06 28.10 33.68
CA GLU A 345 14.50 28.07 33.37
C GLU A 345 15.01 29.39 32.78
N LYS A 346 14.26 30.01 31.86
CA LYS A 346 14.63 31.27 31.20
C LYS A 346 14.62 32.50 32.12
N PRO A 347 13.62 32.71 33.02
CA PRO A 347 13.56 33.91 33.85
C PRO A 347 14.80 34.21 34.72
N PRO A 348 15.41 33.24 35.45
CA PRO A 348 16.62 33.53 36.20
C PRO A 348 17.80 33.93 35.30
N LYS A 349 17.89 33.37 34.09
CA LYS A 349 18.93 33.75 33.11
C LYS A 349 18.73 35.16 32.54
N PHE A 350 17.49 35.61 32.40
CA PHE A 350 17.20 37.01 32.07
C PHE A 350 17.62 37.95 33.20
N GLN A 351 17.45 37.55 34.46
CA GLN A 351 17.94 38.32 35.61
C GLN A 351 19.48 38.35 35.65
N GLU A 352 20.17 37.24 35.39
CA GLU A 352 21.64 37.19 35.27
C GLU A 352 22.15 38.17 34.21
N LYS A 353 21.52 38.22 33.03
CA LYS A 353 21.81 39.21 31.98
C LYS A 353 21.74 40.65 32.51
N GLY A 354 20.67 40.99 33.25
CA GLY A 354 20.53 42.32 33.86
C GLY A 354 21.58 42.59 34.94
N ASN A 355 21.90 41.59 35.76
CA ASN A 355 22.93 41.70 36.80
C ASN A 355 24.32 41.97 36.20
N LEU A 356 24.65 41.39 35.04
CA LEU A 356 25.91 41.66 34.33
C LEU A 356 26.04 43.12 33.89
N GLU A 357 24.94 43.74 33.43
CA GLU A 357 24.94 45.18 33.08
C GLU A 357 25.22 46.05 34.31
N VAL A 358 24.58 45.72 35.45
CA VAL A 358 24.79 46.41 36.72
C VAL A 358 26.22 46.22 37.24
N LEU A 359 26.76 45.00 37.17
CA LEU A 359 28.12 44.67 37.59
C LEU A 359 29.16 45.45 36.78
N LEU A 360 29.02 45.49 35.45
CA LEU A 360 29.91 46.25 34.58
C LEU A 360 29.85 47.76 34.88
N PHE A 361 28.64 48.31 35.07
CA PHE A 361 28.47 49.71 35.43
C PHE A 361 29.13 50.04 36.78
N THR A 362 29.00 49.14 37.75
CA THR A 362 29.57 49.28 39.11
C THR A 362 31.09 49.27 39.04
N LEU A 363 31.67 48.29 38.34
CA LEU A 363 33.11 48.16 38.12
C LEU A 363 33.67 49.42 37.43
N GLN A 364 33.05 49.87 36.32
CA GLN A 364 33.49 51.06 35.61
C GLN A 364 33.40 52.33 36.47
N SER A 365 32.33 52.48 37.25
CA SER A 365 32.15 53.61 38.16
C SER A 365 33.20 53.62 39.27
N LYS A 366 33.50 52.45 39.85
CA LYS A 366 34.51 52.28 40.89
C LYS A 366 35.92 52.57 40.39
N MET A 367 36.27 52.12 39.18
CA MET A 367 37.56 52.43 38.57
C MET A 367 37.72 53.93 38.27
N ARG A 368 36.67 54.61 37.78
CA ARG A 368 36.68 56.06 37.58
C ARG A 368 36.87 56.83 38.89
N ALA A 369 36.16 56.43 39.95
CA ALA A 369 36.29 57.04 41.27
C ALA A 369 37.72 56.93 41.84
N ASN A 370 38.44 55.87 41.47
CA ASN A 370 39.83 55.63 41.86
C ASN A 370 40.86 56.23 40.88
N ASN A 371 40.45 57.08 39.93
CA ASN A 371 41.29 57.65 38.85
C ASN A 371 42.03 56.58 38.00
N GLN A 372 41.45 55.39 37.86
CA GLN A 372 41.95 54.33 36.98
C GLN A 372 41.20 54.34 35.64
N ASN A 373 41.83 53.80 34.59
CA ASN A 373 41.15 53.62 33.31
C ASN A 373 39.99 52.64 33.47
N PRO A 374 38.76 52.96 33.00
CA PRO A 374 37.64 52.05 33.08
C PRO A 374 37.92 50.74 32.34
N TYR A 375 37.48 49.63 32.93
CA TYR A 375 37.54 48.33 32.26
C TYR A 375 36.60 48.29 31.05
N PHE A 376 37.13 47.74 29.95
CA PHE A 376 36.39 47.47 28.72
C PHE A 376 36.42 45.96 28.46
N PRO A 377 35.25 45.28 28.40
CA PRO A 377 35.17 43.86 28.12
C PRO A 377 35.83 43.47 26.79
N LYS A 378 36.34 42.25 26.74
CA LYS A 378 36.89 41.63 25.51
C LYS A 378 35.81 41.53 24.42
N GLU A 379 36.23 41.46 23.16
CA GLU A 379 35.29 41.27 22.04
C GLU A 379 34.54 39.94 22.18
N GLY A 380 33.22 39.95 21.95
CA GLY A 380 32.35 38.79 22.19
C GLY A 380 31.77 38.72 23.60
N GLN A 381 32.32 39.46 24.56
CA GLN A 381 31.82 39.56 25.95
C GLN A 381 31.24 40.95 26.25
N LYS A 382 31.02 41.80 25.23
CA LYS A 382 30.40 43.11 25.43
C LYS A 382 28.90 42.92 25.68
N ILE A 383 28.28 43.85 26.42
CA ILE A 383 26.82 43.87 26.63
C ILE A 383 26.04 43.81 25.32
N VAL A 384 26.55 44.45 24.25
CA VAL A 384 25.93 44.39 22.90
C VAL A 384 25.95 42.96 22.34
N ASP A 385 27.01 42.20 22.58
CA ASP A 385 27.15 40.82 22.09
C ASP A 385 26.21 39.88 22.88
N ILE A 386 26.08 40.08 24.19
CA ILE A 386 25.09 39.37 25.04
C ILE A 386 23.67 39.66 24.56
N ASN A 387 23.35 40.92 24.27
CA ASN A 387 22.04 41.31 23.73
C ASN A 387 21.76 40.64 22.38
N LYS A 388 22.72 40.64 21.44
CA LYS A 388 22.59 39.93 20.16
C LYS A 388 22.42 38.43 20.34
N ALA A 389 23.15 37.80 21.25
CA ALA A 389 22.98 36.38 21.56
C ALA A 389 21.58 36.09 22.13
N TRP A 390 21.08 36.96 23.00
CA TRP A 390 19.73 36.87 23.56
C TRP A 390 18.64 37.03 22.48
N GLU A 391 18.79 37.97 21.54
CA GLU A 391 17.87 38.11 20.39
C GLU A 391 17.85 36.84 19.52
N ARG A 392 19.01 36.20 19.30
CA ARG A 392 19.08 34.91 18.59
C ARG A 392 18.34 33.80 19.35
N LEU A 393 18.44 33.78 20.69
CA LEU A 393 17.69 32.84 21.53
C LEU A 393 16.18 33.06 21.42
N GLU A 394 15.71 34.31 21.46
CA GLU A 394 14.29 34.63 21.33
C GLU A 394 13.74 34.26 19.94
N LYS A 395 14.54 34.43 18.89
CA LYS A 395 14.20 33.95 17.55
C LYS A 395 14.07 32.42 17.50
N ALA A 396 15.03 31.69 18.06
CA ALA A 396 14.98 30.22 18.11
C ALA A 396 13.78 29.71 18.95
N GLU A 397 13.44 30.41 20.04
CA GLU A 397 12.26 30.14 20.86
C GLU A 397 10.97 30.31 20.06
N HIS A 398 10.84 31.42 19.32
CA HIS A 398 9.67 31.66 18.48
C HIS A 398 9.50 30.60 17.40
N GLU A 399 10.58 30.23 16.70
CA GLU A 399 10.56 29.17 15.69
C GLU A 399 10.19 27.80 16.27
N ARG A 400 10.70 27.47 17.48
CA ARG A 400 10.34 26.23 18.18
C ARG A 400 8.87 26.22 18.61
N GLU A 401 8.34 27.34 19.10
CA GLU A 401 6.93 27.49 19.47
C GLU A 401 6.02 27.26 18.26
N LEU A 402 6.34 27.88 17.12
CA LEU A 402 5.59 27.70 15.87
C LEU A 402 5.63 26.25 15.41
N ALA A 403 6.81 25.63 15.34
CA ALA A 403 6.95 24.26 14.88
C ALA A 403 6.24 23.24 15.80
N LEU A 404 6.27 23.44 17.13
CA LEU A 404 5.51 22.62 18.08
C LEU A 404 3.99 22.79 17.90
N ARG A 405 3.51 24.01 17.63
CA ARG A 405 2.08 24.26 17.37
C ARG A 405 1.62 23.65 16.04
N GLU A 406 2.40 23.80 14.98
CA GLU A 406 2.10 23.21 13.67
C GLU A 406 2.03 21.68 13.77
N GLU A 407 2.99 21.06 14.45
CA GLU A 407 2.98 19.61 14.66
C GLU A 407 1.83 19.16 15.57
N LEU A 408 1.49 19.94 16.61
CA LEU A 408 0.32 19.64 17.45
C LEU A 408 -0.97 19.61 16.62
N ILE A 409 -1.18 20.62 15.77
CA ILE A 409 -2.34 20.70 14.87
C ILE A 409 -2.32 19.52 13.87
N ARG A 410 -1.15 19.15 13.35
CA ARG A 410 -1.00 17.99 12.46
C ARG A 410 -1.41 16.70 13.16
N GLN A 411 -0.91 16.45 14.38
CA GLN A 411 -1.27 15.28 15.18
C GLN A 411 -2.76 15.26 15.54
N GLU A 412 -3.37 16.40 15.92
CA GLU A 412 -4.82 16.48 16.16
C GLU A 412 -5.65 16.13 14.92
N LYS A 413 -5.24 16.61 13.73
CA LYS A 413 -5.89 16.26 12.47
C LYS A 413 -5.77 14.76 12.16
N LEU A 414 -4.60 14.16 12.42
CA LEU A 414 -4.40 12.72 12.23
C LEU A 414 -5.27 11.88 13.17
N GLU A 415 -5.41 12.27 14.44
CA GLU A 415 -6.32 11.60 15.37
C GLU A 415 -7.78 11.72 14.94
N GLN A 416 -8.21 12.88 14.45
CA GLN A 416 -9.56 13.06 13.90
C GLN A 416 -9.78 12.20 12.64
N LEU A 417 -8.77 12.09 11.79
CA LEU A 417 -8.82 11.26 10.58
C LEU A 417 -8.84 9.76 10.93
N ALA A 418 -8.07 9.32 11.93
CA ALA A 418 -8.09 7.97 12.47
C ALA A 418 -9.46 7.62 13.09
N ALA A 419 -10.05 8.53 13.87
CA ALA A 419 -11.40 8.35 14.40
C ALA A 419 -12.46 8.28 13.28
N ARG A 420 -12.28 9.04 12.19
CA ARG A 420 -13.14 8.96 11.00
C ARG A 420 -12.96 7.61 10.28
N PHE A 421 -11.73 7.11 10.17
CA PHE A 421 -11.43 5.78 9.66
C PHE A 421 -12.18 4.71 10.47
N ASP A 422 -12.04 4.70 11.80
CA ASP A 422 -12.64 3.68 12.65
C ASP A 422 -14.17 3.66 12.55
N ARG A 423 -14.81 4.83 12.52
CA ARG A 423 -16.26 4.94 12.28
C ARG A 423 -16.64 4.39 10.90
N LYS A 424 -15.91 4.78 9.86
CA LYS A 424 -16.18 4.30 8.49
C LYS A 424 -16.00 2.79 8.42
N ALA A 425 -14.86 2.25 8.87
CA ALA A 425 -14.54 0.82 8.87
C ALA A 425 -15.61 0.02 9.62
N GLY A 426 -15.97 0.41 10.84
CA GLY A 426 -17.01 -0.26 11.62
C GLY A 426 -18.36 -0.35 10.90
N MET A 427 -18.81 0.72 10.25
CA MET A 427 -20.04 0.68 9.44
C MET A 427 -19.95 -0.31 8.27
N ARG A 428 -18.76 -0.45 7.64
CA ARG A 428 -18.56 -1.37 6.52
C ARG A 428 -18.52 -2.81 7.04
N GLU A 429 -17.83 -3.07 8.14
CA GLU A 429 -17.78 -4.39 8.78
C GLU A 429 -19.18 -4.93 9.10
N THR A 430 -20.05 -4.10 9.70
CA THR A 430 -21.45 -4.47 9.98
C THR A 430 -22.23 -4.76 8.71
N TRP A 431 -22.20 -3.85 7.73
CA TRP A 431 -22.92 -4.02 6.47
C TRP A 431 -22.44 -5.26 5.68
N LEU A 432 -21.13 -5.50 5.65
CA LEU A 432 -20.52 -6.67 5.01
C LEU A 432 -21.00 -7.96 5.69
N SER A 433 -20.97 -8.01 7.02
CA SER A 433 -21.40 -9.20 7.78
C SER A 433 -22.89 -9.51 7.56
N GLU A 434 -23.74 -8.48 7.53
CA GLU A 434 -25.18 -8.64 7.26
C GLU A 434 -25.44 -9.16 5.83
N ASN A 435 -24.75 -8.61 4.83
CA ASN A 435 -24.90 -9.02 3.44
C ASN A 435 -24.30 -10.40 3.17
N GLN A 436 -23.19 -10.76 3.82
CA GLN A 436 -22.64 -12.12 3.75
C GLN A 436 -23.68 -13.14 4.24
N ARG A 437 -24.36 -12.84 5.36
CA ARG A 437 -25.44 -13.71 5.87
C ARG A 437 -26.60 -13.79 4.88
N LEU A 438 -26.99 -12.68 4.27
CA LEU A 438 -28.07 -12.65 3.28
C LEU A 438 -27.75 -13.46 2.02
N VAL A 439 -26.53 -13.35 1.51
CA VAL A 439 -26.06 -14.07 0.31
C VAL A 439 -25.81 -15.55 0.59
N SER A 440 -25.49 -15.93 1.84
CA SER A 440 -25.29 -17.33 2.19
C SER A 440 -26.55 -18.20 2.12
N GLN A 441 -27.76 -17.61 2.09
CA GLN A 441 -29.03 -18.33 2.08
C GLN A 441 -29.51 -18.69 0.66
N ASP A 442 -29.76 -19.98 0.45
CA ASP A 442 -30.26 -20.55 -0.80
C ASP A 442 -31.80 -20.66 -0.79
N ASN A 443 -32.46 -19.49 -0.74
CA ASN A 443 -33.92 -19.39 -0.76
C ASN A 443 -34.45 -19.31 -2.21
N PHE A 444 -34.17 -20.32 -3.04
CA PHE A 444 -34.50 -20.29 -4.47
C PHE A 444 -35.92 -20.74 -4.81
N GLY A 445 -36.53 -21.59 -3.96
CA GLY A 445 -37.85 -22.17 -4.21
C GLY A 445 -37.80 -23.52 -4.94
N PHE A 446 -38.97 -24.07 -5.29
CA PHE A 446 -39.13 -25.44 -5.80
C PHE A 446 -39.75 -25.52 -7.21
N ASP A 447 -40.10 -24.37 -7.80
CA ASP A 447 -40.67 -24.27 -9.15
C ASP A 447 -39.89 -23.25 -9.98
N LEU A 448 -40.09 -23.26 -11.30
CA LEU A 448 -39.37 -22.36 -12.21
C LEU A 448 -39.63 -20.88 -11.89
N ALA A 449 -40.88 -20.52 -11.57
CA ALA A 449 -41.26 -19.14 -11.29
C ALA A 449 -40.58 -18.57 -10.03
N SER A 450 -40.47 -19.37 -8.96
CA SER A 450 -39.78 -18.97 -7.73
C SER A 450 -38.27 -18.84 -7.95
N VAL A 451 -37.67 -19.74 -8.72
CA VAL A 451 -36.23 -19.68 -9.04
C VAL A 451 -35.92 -18.48 -9.95
N GLU A 452 -36.78 -18.15 -10.92
CA GLU A 452 -36.68 -16.93 -11.74
C GLU A 452 -36.82 -15.65 -10.90
N ALA A 453 -37.76 -15.63 -9.95
CA ALA A 453 -37.90 -14.52 -9.02
C ALA A 453 -36.66 -14.39 -8.12
N ALA A 454 -36.09 -15.50 -7.67
CA ALA A 454 -34.84 -15.52 -6.91
C ALA A 454 -33.64 -15.03 -7.75
N ALA A 455 -33.60 -15.35 -9.06
CA ALA A 455 -32.59 -14.84 -10.00
C ALA A 455 -32.66 -13.33 -10.16
N LYS A 456 -33.86 -12.77 -10.39
CA LYS A 456 -34.05 -11.30 -10.42
C LYS A 456 -33.67 -10.63 -9.11
N LYS A 457 -34.01 -11.25 -7.97
CA LYS A 457 -33.62 -10.74 -6.65
C LYS A 457 -32.11 -10.79 -6.45
N HIS A 458 -31.44 -11.83 -6.94
CA HIS A 458 -29.98 -11.94 -6.88
C HIS A 458 -29.30 -10.87 -7.73
N GLU A 459 -29.78 -10.62 -8.96
CA GLU A 459 -29.27 -9.55 -9.82
C GLU A 459 -29.39 -8.15 -9.18
N ALA A 460 -30.50 -7.88 -8.51
CA ALA A 460 -30.68 -6.64 -7.74
C ALA A 460 -29.66 -6.55 -6.58
N ILE A 461 -29.46 -7.65 -5.84
CA ILE A 461 -28.45 -7.73 -4.76
C ILE A 461 -27.03 -7.54 -5.32
N GLU A 462 -26.68 -8.15 -6.46
CA GLU A 462 -25.39 -7.97 -7.10
C GLU A 462 -25.16 -6.50 -7.44
N THR A 463 -26.14 -5.84 -8.07
CA THR A 463 -26.06 -4.42 -8.43
C THR A 463 -25.86 -3.54 -7.21
N ASP A 464 -26.62 -3.76 -6.13
CA ASP A 464 -26.51 -3.02 -4.87
C ASP A 464 -25.14 -3.25 -4.20
N ILE A 465 -24.63 -4.49 -4.23
CA ILE A 465 -23.31 -4.82 -3.68
C ILE A 465 -22.23 -4.10 -4.49
N TYR A 466 -22.19 -4.22 -5.82
CA TYR A 466 -21.17 -3.57 -6.64
C TYR A 466 -21.18 -2.04 -6.49
N ALA A 467 -22.36 -1.41 -6.39
CA ALA A 467 -22.45 0.02 -6.11
C ALA A 467 -21.87 0.41 -4.74
N TYR A 468 -21.78 -0.52 -3.78
CA TYR A 468 -21.19 -0.30 -2.47
C TYR A 468 -19.65 -0.31 -2.48
N GLU A 469 -19.01 -0.73 -3.58
CA GLU A 469 -17.55 -0.81 -3.70
C GLU A 469 -16.86 0.52 -3.39
N GLU A 470 -17.39 1.65 -3.89
CA GLU A 470 -16.83 2.98 -3.62
C GLU A 470 -16.75 3.28 -2.12
N ARG A 471 -17.70 2.78 -1.32
CA ARG A 471 -17.70 2.97 0.13
C ARG A 471 -16.65 2.14 0.85
N VAL A 472 -16.26 1.00 0.29
CA VAL A 472 -15.14 0.18 0.75
C VAL A 472 -13.82 0.85 0.36
N GLN A 473 -13.70 1.32 -0.88
CA GLN A 473 -12.53 2.08 -1.35
C GLN A 473 -12.31 3.37 -0.55
N ALA A 474 -13.38 4.04 -0.10
CA ALA A 474 -13.29 5.21 0.76
C ALA A 474 -12.70 4.92 2.17
N VAL A 475 -12.65 3.65 2.62
CA VAL A 475 -11.93 3.23 3.83
C VAL A 475 -10.44 3.08 3.52
N VAL A 476 -10.12 2.44 2.39
CA VAL A 476 -8.75 2.27 1.89
C VAL A 476 -8.07 3.62 1.67
N ALA A 477 -8.76 4.57 1.03
CA ALA A 477 -8.24 5.91 0.78
C ALA A 477 -7.87 6.66 2.07
N VAL A 478 -8.70 6.55 3.12
CA VAL A 478 -8.41 7.19 4.42
C VAL A 478 -7.24 6.52 5.12
N ALA A 479 -7.12 5.19 5.05
CA ALA A 479 -5.96 4.48 5.56
C ALA A 479 -4.67 4.90 4.83
N GLN A 480 -4.73 5.06 3.51
CA GLN A 480 -3.59 5.51 2.70
C GLN A 480 -3.16 6.94 3.05
N GLU A 481 -4.11 7.83 3.32
CA GLU A 481 -3.85 9.21 3.78
C GLU A 481 -3.12 9.19 5.14
N LEU A 482 -3.59 8.37 6.09
CA LEU A 482 -2.92 8.18 7.39
C LEU A 482 -1.51 7.59 7.26
N GLU A 483 -1.30 6.66 6.32
CA GLU A 483 0.01 6.06 6.03
C GLU A 483 0.99 7.09 5.45
N THR A 484 0.52 7.90 4.50
CA THR A 484 1.31 8.96 3.85
C THR A 484 1.76 10.02 4.84
N GLU A 485 0.90 10.35 5.81
CA GLU A 485 1.19 11.29 6.89
C GLU A 485 1.93 10.65 8.08
N ASN A 486 2.35 9.39 7.98
CA ASN A 486 3.10 8.66 9.00
C ASN A 486 2.40 8.62 10.37
N TYR A 487 1.11 8.28 10.39
CA TYR A 487 0.36 8.12 11.65
C TYR A 487 0.98 7.03 12.53
N HIS A 488 1.02 7.29 13.83
CA HIS A 488 1.76 6.46 14.79
C HIS A 488 1.24 5.02 14.96
N ASP A 489 -0.08 4.81 14.85
CA ASP A 489 -0.73 3.50 14.98
C ASP A 489 -1.20 2.98 13.60
N ILE A 490 -0.36 3.17 12.58
CA ILE A 490 -0.68 2.79 11.19
C ILE A 490 -0.86 1.28 11.03
N ASP A 491 -0.13 0.46 11.79
CA ASP A 491 -0.24 -1.00 11.72
C ASP A 491 -1.65 -1.49 12.09
N ARG A 492 -2.28 -0.90 13.12
CA ARG A 492 -3.67 -1.19 13.49
C ARG A 492 -4.64 -0.79 12.37
N ILE A 493 -4.44 0.40 11.81
CA ILE A 493 -5.27 0.93 10.71
C ILE A 493 -5.18 0.02 9.48
N ASN A 494 -3.97 -0.39 9.10
CA ASN A 494 -3.73 -1.30 7.99
C ASN A 494 -4.31 -2.69 8.24
N ALA A 495 -4.12 -3.28 9.43
CA ALA A 495 -4.73 -4.57 9.76
C ALA A 495 -6.27 -4.53 9.68
N ARG A 496 -6.88 -3.43 10.14
CA ARG A 496 -8.34 -3.27 10.06
C ARG A 496 -8.83 -3.00 8.64
N LYS A 497 -8.10 -2.23 7.85
CA LYS A 497 -8.35 -2.03 6.40
C LYS A 497 -8.34 -3.37 5.67
N ASP A 498 -7.33 -4.19 5.93
CA ASP A 498 -7.18 -5.51 5.31
C ASP A 498 -8.30 -6.46 5.75
N ASN A 499 -8.77 -6.37 7.00
CA ASN A 499 -9.95 -7.11 7.45
C ASN A 499 -11.21 -6.71 6.66
N VAL A 500 -11.45 -5.42 6.44
CA VAL A 500 -12.58 -4.94 5.61
C VAL A 500 -12.47 -5.46 4.19
N LEU A 501 -11.28 -5.42 3.58
CA LEU A 501 -11.04 -5.94 2.23
C LEU A 501 -11.25 -7.46 2.16
N ARG A 502 -10.80 -8.21 3.18
CA ARG A 502 -11.02 -9.65 3.27
C ARG A 502 -12.51 -9.98 3.37
N LEU A 503 -13.28 -9.25 4.19
CA LEU A 503 -14.72 -9.40 4.28
C LEU A 503 -15.42 -9.06 2.96
N TRP A 504 -14.97 -8.02 2.26
CA TRP A 504 -15.47 -7.66 0.93
C TRP A 504 -15.21 -8.75 -0.11
N ASN A 505 -13.98 -9.24 -0.20
CA ASN A 505 -13.62 -10.32 -1.14
C ASN A 505 -14.39 -11.61 -0.83
N TYR A 506 -14.54 -11.95 0.45
CA TYR A 506 -15.35 -13.10 0.87
C TYR A 506 -16.83 -12.94 0.50
N LEU A 507 -17.39 -11.72 0.60
CA LEU A 507 -18.75 -11.45 0.12
C LEU A 507 -18.87 -11.67 -1.39
N LEU A 508 -17.89 -11.22 -2.18
CA LEU A 508 -17.88 -11.44 -3.64
C LEU A 508 -17.76 -12.92 -4.00
N GLU A 509 -16.97 -13.70 -3.25
CA GLU A 509 -16.90 -15.15 -3.40
C GLU A 509 -18.24 -15.83 -3.09
N LEU A 510 -18.89 -15.45 -1.99
CA LEU A 510 -20.24 -15.93 -1.65
C LEU A 510 -21.27 -15.55 -2.73
N LEU A 511 -21.15 -14.35 -3.30
CA LEU A 511 -22.04 -13.87 -4.37
C LEU A 511 -21.92 -14.74 -5.62
N ARG A 512 -20.68 -15.00 -6.08
CA ARG A 512 -20.40 -15.90 -7.20
C ARG A 512 -20.84 -17.33 -6.93
N ALA A 513 -20.58 -17.85 -5.72
CA ALA A 513 -21.00 -19.18 -5.33
C ALA A 513 -22.54 -19.30 -5.34
N ARG A 514 -23.25 -18.33 -4.77
CA ARG A 514 -24.72 -18.29 -4.78
C ARG A 514 -25.27 -18.22 -6.21
N ARG A 515 -24.65 -17.41 -7.09
CA ARG A 515 -25.01 -17.33 -8.52
C ARG A 515 -24.91 -18.69 -9.20
N SER A 516 -23.76 -19.37 -9.04
CA SER A 516 -23.55 -20.70 -9.61
C SER A 516 -24.58 -21.72 -9.10
N ARG A 517 -24.90 -21.70 -7.79
CA ARG A 517 -25.95 -22.55 -7.22
C ARG A 517 -27.33 -22.24 -7.81
N LEU A 518 -27.67 -20.97 -7.96
CA LEU A 518 -28.93 -20.51 -8.53
C LEU A 518 -29.08 -20.88 -10.02
N GLU A 519 -28.00 -20.74 -10.80
CA GLU A 519 -27.96 -21.17 -12.21
C GLU A 519 -28.17 -22.69 -12.35
N LYS A 520 -27.56 -23.50 -11.46
CA LYS A 520 -27.81 -24.95 -11.42
C LYS A 520 -29.28 -25.27 -11.10
N SER A 521 -29.87 -24.58 -10.14
CA SER A 521 -31.29 -24.75 -9.78
C SER A 521 -32.23 -24.29 -10.91
N MET A 522 -31.89 -23.20 -11.61
CA MET A 522 -32.63 -22.71 -12.77
C MET A 522 -32.62 -23.75 -13.90
N ALA A 523 -31.43 -24.25 -14.25
CA ALA A 523 -31.27 -25.26 -15.30
C ALA A 523 -32.06 -26.53 -15.00
N LEU A 524 -32.06 -26.99 -13.74
CA LEU A 524 -32.87 -28.14 -13.34
C LEU A 524 -34.37 -27.88 -13.51
N GLN A 525 -34.88 -26.73 -13.04
CA GLN A 525 -36.31 -26.41 -13.15
C GLN A 525 -36.76 -26.23 -14.61
N GLN A 526 -35.91 -25.65 -15.47
CA GLN A 526 -36.16 -25.59 -16.92
C GLN A 526 -36.23 -27.00 -17.52
N THR A 527 -35.35 -27.91 -17.08
CA THR A 527 -35.35 -29.30 -17.52
C THR A 527 -36.64 -30.02 -17.09
N PHE A 528 -37.11 -29.79 -15.86
CA PHE A 528 -38.40 -30.32 -15.40
C PHE A 528 -39.59 -29.77 -16.17
N GLN A 529 -39.57 -28.49 -16.55
CA GLN A 529 -40.61 -27.90 -17.38
C GLN A 529 -40.61 -28.50 -18.78
N GLU A 530 -39.44 -28.72 -19.38
CA GLU A 530 -39.30 -29.41 -20.67
C GLU A 530 -39.80 -30.86 -20.61
N MET A 531 -39.52 -31.59 -19.53
CA MET A 531 -40.08 -32.94 -19.31
C MET A 531 -41.61 -32.93 -19.33
N ILE A 532 -42.25 -31.95 -18.69
CA ILE A 532 -43.70 -31.81 -18.68
C ILE A 532 -44.23 -31.56 -20.10
N PHE A 533 -43.61 -30.65 -20.86
CA PHE A 533 -44.02 -30.39 -22.24
C PHE A 533 -43.88 -31.62 -23.16
N ILE A 534 -42.83 -32.41 -22.96
CA ILE A 534 -42.65 -33.66 -23.71
C ILE A 534 -43.73 -34.67 -23.33
N LEU A 535 -44.04 -34.84 -22.05
CA LEU A 535 -45.13 -35.73 -21.59
C LEU A 535 -46.49 -35.32 -22.18
N ASP A 536 -46.82 -34.02 -22.18
CA ASP A 536 -48.05 -33.51 -22.78
C ASP A 536 -48.10 -33.81 -24.30
N SER A 537 -46.97 -33.65 -25.00
CA SER A 537 -46.85 -33.97 -26.44
C SER A 537 -47.02 -35.47 -26.70
N MET A 538 -46.51 -36.33 -25.81
CA MET A 538 -46.67 -37.77 -25.89
C MET A 538 -48.14 -38.17 -25.72
N GLU A 539 -48.87 -37.55 -24.80
CA GLU A 539 -50.30 -37.83 -24.59
C GLU A 539 -51.15 -37.49 -25.82
N GLU A 540 -50.82 -36.39 -26.51
CA GLU A 540 -51.49 -36.03 -27.78
C GLU A 540 -51.22 -37.05 -28.90
N ILE A 541 -49.98 -37.57 -29.01
CA ILE A 541 -49.67 -38.64 -29.97
C ILE A 541 -50.35 -39.94 -29.56
N LYS A 542 -50.36 -40.28 -28.27
CA LYS A 542 -51.00 -41.47 -27.72
C LYS A 542 -52.48 -41.53 -28.12
N ALA A 543 -53.20 -40.40 -28.05
CA ALA A 543 -54.58 -40.31 -28.50
C ALA A 543 -54.74 -40.67 -30.00
N ARG A 544 -53.80 -40.27 -30.86
CA ARG A 544 -53.80 -40.63 -32.29
C ARG A 544 -53.50 -42.12 -32.50
N LEU A 545 -52.61 -42.71 -31.71
CA LEU A 545 -52.24 -44.12 -31.80
C LEU A 545 -53.37 -45.07 -31.40
N LEU A 546 -54.22 -44.65 -30.45
CA LEU A 546 -55.35 -45.45 -29.95
C LEU A 546 -56.60 -45.47 -30.85
N SER A 547 -56.60 -44.77 -31.99
CA SER A 547 -57.75 -44.77 -32.91
C SER A 547 -58.02 -46.18 -33.48
N GLU A 548 -59.26 -46.66 -33.46
CA GLU A 548 -59.61 -47.97 -34.05
C GLU A 548 -59.94 -47.90 -35.55
N ASP A 549 -59.66 -46.78 -36.21
CA ASP A 549 -59.82 -46.65 -37.66
C ASP A 549 -58.64 -47.28 -38.41
N TYR A 550 -58.90 -48.43 -39.05
CA TYR A 550 -57.96 -49.16 -39.90
C TYR A 550 -58.30 -49.09 -41.39
N GLY A 551 -59.19 -48.17 -41.78
CA GLY A 551 -59.61 -47.96 -43.16
C GLY A 551 -60.68 -48.94 -43.66
N LYS A 552 -61.50 -48.47 -44.61
CA LYS A 552 -62.69 -49.19 -45.13
C LYS A 552 -62.55 -49.67 -46.57
N HIS A 553 -61.40 -49.43 -47.20
CA HIS A 553 -61.03 -49.85 -48.54
C HIS A 553 -59.52 -49.61 -48.73
N LEU A 554 -58.90 -50.24 -49.74
CA LEU A 554 -57.45 -50.24 -49.96
C LEU A 554 -56.82 -48.83 -49.88
N MET A 555 -57.30 -47.89 -50.69
CA MET A 555 -56.81 -46.50 -50.71
C MET A 555 -56.91 -45.79 -49.33
N GLY A 556 -57.94 -46.11 -48.54
CA GLY A 556 -58.12 -45.53 -47.21
C GLY A 556 -57.13 -46.09 -46.19
N VAL A 557 -56.79 -47.39 -46.30
CA VAL A 557 -55.73 -47.99 -45.47
C VAL A 557 -54.36 -47.43 -45.84
N GLU A 558 -54.08 -47.25 -47.14
CA GLU A 558 -52.82 -46.67 -47.59
C GLU A 558 -52.62 -45.22 -47.13
N ASP A 559 -53.66 -44.39 -47.20
CA ASP A 559 -53.63 -43.03 -46.64
C ASP A 559 -53.40 -43.04 -45.12
N LEU A 560 -54.05 -43.95 -44.39
CA LEU A 560 -53.83 -44.11 -42.95
C LEU A 560 -52.42 -44.60 -42.62
N LEU A 561 -51.82 -45.49 -43.41
CA LEU A 561 -50.43 -45.92 -43.27
C LEU A 561 -49.44 -44.79 -43.54
N GLN A 562 -49.72 -43.94 -44.53
CA GLN A 562 -48.91 -42.75 -44.81
C GLN A 562 -48.99 -41.76 -43.64
N LYS A 563 -50.19 -41.48 -43.13
CA LYS A 563 -50.40 -40.64 -41.93
C LYS A 563 -49.71 -41.23 -40.71
N HIS A 564 -49.77 -42.55 -40.53
CA HIS A 564 -49.10 -43.22 -39.43
C HIS A 564 -47.57 -43.12 -39.53
N SER A 565 -47.00 -43.21 -40.74
CA SER A 565 -45.57 -43.00 -40.97
C SER A 565 -45.11 -41.60 -40.53
N LEU A 566 -45.95 -40.58 -40.68
CA LEU A 566 -45.69 -39.24 -40.14
C LEU A 566 -45.71 -39.23 -38.61
N VAL A 567 -46.69 -39.92 -37.99
CA VAL A 567 -46.73 -40.07 -36.53
C VAL A 567 -45.48 -40.77 -36.00
N GLU A 568 -44.99 -41.80 -36.67
CA GLU A 568 -43.74 -42.48 -36.27
C GLU A 568 -42.50 -41.57 -36.42
N ALA A 569 -42.48 -40.71 -37.44
CA ALA A 569 -41.45 -39.68 -37.55
C ALA A 569 -41.52 -38.69 -36.36
N ASP A 570 -42.71 -38.25 -35.96
CA ASP A 570 -42.91 -37.40 -34.77
C ASP A 570 -42.41 -38.12 -33.49
N ILE A 571 -42.71 -39.41 -33.34
CA ILE A 571 -42.23 -40.24 -32.22
C ILE A 571 -40.71 -40.33 -32.20
N ASN A 572 -40.06 -40.49 -33.35
CA ASN A 572 -38.59 -40.52 -33.43
C ASN A 572 -37.98 -39.18 -33.01
N VAL A 573 -38.56 -38.05 -33.44
CA VAL A 573 -38.14 -36.71 -33.01
C VAL A 573 -38.30 -36.52 -31.51
N LEU A 574 -39.44 -36.97 -30.93
CA LEU A 574 -39.63 -36.96 -29.48
C LEU A 574 -38.61 -37.86 -28.76
N GLY A 575 -38.25 -39.01 -29.33
CA GLY A 575 -37.22 -39.89 -28.77
C GLY A 575 -35.86 -39.21 -28.64
N GLU A 576 -35.45 -38.43 -29.65
CA GLU A 576 -34.22 -37.64 -29.56
C GLU A 576 -34.31 -36.53 -28.51
N ARG A 577 -35.48 -35.87 -28.37
CA ARG A 577 -35.73 -34.89 -27.29
C ARG A 577 -35.67 -35.53 -25.91
N VAL A 578 -36.26 -36.72 -25.72
CA VAL A 578 -36.21 -37.49 -24.48
C VAL A 578 -34.75 -37.83 -24.13
N LYS A 579 -33.98 -38.39 -25.07
CA LYS A 579 -32.56 -38.70 -24.85
C LYS A 579 -31.78 -37.46 -24.41
N ALA A 580 -32.00 -36.32 -25.06
CA ALA A 580 -31.32 -35.07 -24.71
C ALA A 580 -31.66 -34.59 -23.30
N VAL A 581 -32.95 -34.62 -22.92
CA VAL A 581 -33.41 -34.22 -21.58
C VAL A 581 -32.92 -35.19 -20.51
N VAL A 582 -32.91 -36.49 -20.76
CA VAL A 582 -32.38 -37.51 -19.85
C VAL A 582 -30.88 -37.32 -19.63
N GLN A 583 -30.10 -37.14 -20.71
CA GLN A 583 -28.65 -36.85 -20.60
C GLN A 583 -28.36 -35.56 -19.83
N HIS A 584 -29.16 -34.51 -20.05
CA HIS A 584 -29.02 -33.26 -19.30
C HIS A 584 -29.35 -33.47 -17.81
N SER A 585 -30.39 -34.25 -17.52
CA SER A 585 -30.85 -34.55 -16.16
C SER A 585 -29.89 -35.42 -15.37
N GLN A 586 -29.18 -36.34 -16.03
CA GLN A 586 -28.17 -37.21 -15.42
C GLN A 586 -27.06 -36.42 -14.72
N LYS A 587 -26.71 -35.23 -15.22
CA LYS A 587 -25.71 -34.35 -14.60
C LYS A 587 -26.08 -33.95 -13.16
N PHE A 588 -27.38 -33.90 -12.85
CA PHE A 588 -27.88 -33.58 -11.51
C PHE A 588 -27.99 -34.82 -10.60
N ILE A 589 -27.71 -36.02 -11.13
CA ILE A 589 -27.71 -37.29 -10.39
C ILE A 589 -26.28 -37.71 -10.05
N THR A 590 -25.35 -37.61 -11.00
CA THR A 590 -23.93 -37.93 -10.78
C THR A 590 -23.30 -37.01 -9.74
N GLU A 591 -22.50 -37.57 -8.83
CA GLU A 591 -21.84 -36.80 -7.78
C GLU A 591 -20.85 -35.80 -8.39
N GLU A 592 -21.23 -34.53 -8.44
CA GLU A 592 -20.26 -33.45 -8.63
C GLU A 592 -19.49 -33.21 -7.33
N GLU A 593 -18.18 -33.10 -7.49
CA GLU A 593 -17.12 -32.86 -6.51
C GLU A 593 -17.31 -31.57 -5.67
N HIS A 594 -18.37 -30.76 -5.92
CA HIS A 594 -18.52 -29.37 -5.43
C HIS A 594 -19.84 -29.08 -4.68
N GLY A 595 -20.47 -30.09 -4.08
CA GLY A 595 -21.25 -29.94 -2.84
C GLY A 595 -22.67 -29.37 -2.90
N TYR A 596 -23.09 -28.63 -3.93
CA TYR A 596 -24.48 -28.14 -4.04
C TYR A 596 -25.36 -29.04 -4.90
N ARG A 597 -26.47 -29.51 -4.33
CA ARG A 597 -27.50 -30.30 -5.01
C ARG A 597 -28.83 -29.53 -4.99
N PRO A 598 -29.38 -29.14 -6.16
CA PRO A 598 -30.64 -28.39 -6.24
C PRO A 598 -31.86 -29.13 -5.66
N CYS A 599 -31.90 -30.45 -5.79
CA CYS A 599 -32.93 -31.32 -5.22
C CYS A 599 -32.37 -32.71 -4.89
N ASP A 600 -33.19 -33.58 -4.27
CA ASP A 600 -32.84 -34.98 -4.07
C ASP A 600 -32.73 -35.70 -5.42
N PRO A 601 -31.57 -36.34 -5.74
CA PRO A 601 -31.39 -37.11 -6.98
C PRO A 601 -32.50 -38.14 -7.26
N LYS A 602 -33.19 -38.64 -6.22
CA LYS A 602 -34.33 -39.54 -6.38
C LYS A 602 -35.47 -38.91 -7.16
N ILE A 603 -35.75 -37.61 -6.95
CA ILE A 603 -36.83 -36.89 -7.65
C ILE A 603 -36.51 -36.79 -9.15
N VAL A 604 -35.25 -36.48 -9.49
CA VAL A 604 -34.79 -36.42 -10.89
C VAL A 604 -34.92 -37.80 -11.53
N THR A 605 -34.48 -38.84 -10.82
CA THR A 605 -34.54 -40.23 -11.30
C THR A 605 -35.98 -40.69 -11.52
N GLU A 606 -36.90 -40.38 -10.61
CA GLU A 606 -38.32 -40.72 -10.73
C GLU A 606 -38.96 -40.05 -11.96
N ARG A 607 -38.65 -38.78 -12.22
CA ARG A 607 -39.14 -38.07 -13.41
C ARG A 607 -38.55 -38.61 -14.72
N ILE A 608 -37.26 -38.97 -14.74
CA ILE A 608 -36.63 -39.64 -15.88
C ILE A 608 -37.35 -40.96 -16.17
N ASN A 609 -37.58 -41.79 -15.14
CA ASN A 609 -38.24 -43.07 -15.30
C ASN A 609 -39.67 -42.92 -15.83
N GLN A 610 -40.42 -41.90 -15.37
CA GLN A 610 -41.75 -41.59 -15.88
C GLN A 610 -41.72 -41.23 -17.39
N LEU A 611 -40.75 -40.40 -17.79
CA LEU A 611 -40.57 -39.98 -19.18
C LEU A 611 -40.18 -41.16 -20.10
N GLU A 612 -39.23 -41.99 -19.65
CA GLU A 612 -38.79 -43.17 -20.41
C GLU A 612 -39.90 -44.23 -20.52
N ALA A 613 -40.69 -44.43 -19.46
CA ALA A 613 -41.84 -45.33 -19.48
C ALA A 613 -42.92 -44.86 -20.45
N ALA A 614 -43.26 -43.56 -20.44
CA ALA A 614 -44.24 -42.97 -21.37
C ALA A 614 -43.78 -43.09 -22.84
N TYR A 615 -42.50 -42.83 -23.11
CA TYR A 615 -41.93 -43.02 -24.45
C TYR A 615 -41.99 -44.48 -24.90
N SER A 616 -41.63 -45.42 -24.03
CA SER A 616 -41.66 -46.86 -24.33
C SER A 616 -43.07 -47.35 -24.63
N GLU A 617 -44.07 -46.88 -23.88
CA GLU A 617 -45.48 -47.16 -24.15
C GLU A 617 -45.90 -46.64 -25.53
N LEU A 618 -45.50 -45.41 -25.88
CA LEU A 618 -45.80 -44.79 -27.18
C LEU A 618 -45.24 -45.60 -28.36
N VAL A 619 -43.99 -46.06 -28.25
CA VAL A 619 -43.34 -46.91 -29.26
C VAL A 619 -44.07 -48.25 -29.41
N HIS A 620 -44.47 -48.86 -28.30
CA HIS A 620 -45.23 -50.11 -28.33
C HIS A 620 -46.60 -49.93 -29.03
N LEU A 621 -47.35 -48.89 -28.68
CA LEU A 621 -48.64 -48.58 -29.30
C LEU A 621 -48.51 -48.26 -30.80
N ALA A 622 -47.42 -47.60 -31.21
CA ALA A 622 -47.15 -47.33 -32.62
C ALA A 622 -46.94 -48.62 -33.42
N LEU A 623 -46.11 -49.54 -32.91
CA LEU A 623 -45.89 -50.84 -33.52
C LEU A 623 -47.18 -51.67 -33.61
N GLU A 624 -47.99 -51.68 -32.54
CA GLU A 624 -49.27 -52.40 -32.55
C GLU A 624 -50.23 -51.83 -33.59
N ARG A 625 -50.33 -50.50 -33.70
CA ARG A 625 -51.16 -49.85 -34.71
C ARG A 625 -50.67 -50.13 -36.13
N ARG A 626 -49.35 -50.06 -36.38
CA ARG A 626 -48.73 -50.41 -37.67
C ARG A 626 -49.16 -51.81 -38.09
N ASN A 627 -49.00 -52.79 -37.22
CA ASN A 627 -49.32 -54.18 -37.51
C ASN A 627 -50.79 -54.34 -37.90
N LYS A 628 -51.72 -53.74 -37.15
CA LYS A 628 -53.16 -53.78 -37.47
C LYS A 628 -53.50 -53.09 -38.80
N LEU A 629 -52.85 -51.97 -39.13
CA LEU A 629 -53.01 -51.29 -40.41
C LEU A 629 -52.47 -52.13 -41.58
N GLU A 630 -51.32 -52.80 -41.40
CA GLU A 630 -50.74 -53.69 -42.40
C GLU A 630 -51.61 -54.94 -42.62
N GLU A 631 -52.18 -55.52 -41.56
CA GLU A 631 -53.18 -56.59 -41.66
C GLU A 631 -54.42 -56.12 -42.44
N SER A 632 -54.98 -54.96 -42.08
CA SER A 632 -56.09 -54.35 -42.84
C SER A 632 -55.74 -54.14 -44.31
N ARG A 633 -54.51 -53.70 -44.63
CA ARG A 633 -54.05 -53.50 -46.01
C ARG A 633 -54.04 -54.82 -46.78
N LYS A 634 -53.49 -55.89 -46.18
CA LYS A 634 -53.47 -57.23 -46.79
C LYS A 634 -54.88 -57.74 -47.09
N LEU A 635 -55.82 -57.53 -46.17
CA LEU A 635 -57.23 -57.90 -46.36
C LEU A 635 -57.86 -57.15 -47.55
N TRP A 636 -57.67 -55.83 -47.62
CA TRP A 636 -58.24 -55.04 -48.70
C TRP A 636 -57.56 -55.27 -50.05
N GLN A 637 -56.26 -55.60 -50.06
CA GLN A 637 -55.55 -56.04 -51.27
C GLN A 637 -56.15 -57.35 -51.78
N PHE A 638 -56.35 -58.34 -50.90
CA PHE A 638 -57.00 -59.60 -51.26
C PHE A 638 -58.41 -59.37 -51.85
N TYR A 639 -59.22 -58.50 -51.25
CA TYR A 639 -60.54 -58.19 -51.81
C TYR A 639 -60.47 -57.50 -53.17
N TRP A 640 -59.50 -56.61 -53.37
CA TRP A 640 -59.26 -55.96 -54.66
C TRP A 640 -58.94 -56.99 -55.74
N ASP A 641 -57.92 -57.81 -55.50
CA ASP A 641 -57.47 -58.85 -56.43
C ASP A 641 -58.62 -59.83 -56.73
N MET A 642 -59.37 -60.24 -55.71
CA MET A 642 -60.52 -61.14 -55.86
C MET A 642 -61.70 -60.51 -56.64
N THR A 643 -61.87 -59.19 -56.62
CA THR A 643 -62.87 -58.50 -57.44
C THR A 643 -62.44 -58.42 -58.91
N GLU A 644 -61.14 -58.30 -59.19
CA GLU A 644 -60.61 -58.39 -60.56
C GLU A 644 -60.90 -59.78 -61.15
N GLU A 645 -60.63 -60.84 -60.40
CA GLU A 645 -60.95 -62.23 -60.79
C GLU A 645 -62.46 -62.44 -60.99
N GLU A 646 -63.31 -61.95 -60.07
CA GLU A 646 -64.77 -62.02 -60.23
C GLU A 646 -65.25 -61.32 -61.52
N THR A 647 -64.64 -60.18 -61.85
CA THR A 647 -64.98 -59.41 -63.05
C THR A 647 -64.60 -60.19 -64.31
N TYR A 648 -63.41 -60.78 -64.33
CA TYR A 648 -62.97 -61.66 -65.42
C TYR A 648 -63.95 -62.83 -65.61
N ILE A 649 -64.34 -63.51 -64.52
CA ILE A 649 -65.28 -64.64 -64.59
C ILE A 649 -66.61 -64.22 -65.20
N LYS A 650 -67.19 -63.11 -64.74
CA LYS A 650 -68.46 -62.58 -65.26
C LYS A 650 -68.38 -62.19 -66.73
N GLU A 651 -67.27 -61.57 -67.16
CA GLU A 651 -67.05 -61.23 -68.56
C GLU A 651 -67.01 -62.48 -69.44
N LYS A 652 -66.31 -63.54 -69.01
CA LYS A 652 -66.24 -64.82 -69.74
C LYS A 652 -67.56 -65.58 -69.70
N GLU A 653 -68.26 -65.56 -68.58
CA GLU A 653 -69.60 -66.16 -68.40
C GLU A 653 -70.58 -65.58 -69.42
N GLN A 654 -70.59 -64.25 -69.58
CA GLN A 654 -71.42 -63.56 -70.55
C GLN A 654 -71.12 -64.01 -71.99
N ILE A 655 -69.85 -64.20 -72.35
CA ILE A 655 -69.45 -64.66 -73.68
C ILE A 655 -69.90 -66.11 -73.91
N LEU A 656 -69.66 -66.99 -72.94
CA LEU A 656 -69.98 -68.43 -73.04
C LEU A 656 -71.49 -68.71 -73.07
N SER A 657 -72.30 -67.85 -72.44
CA SER A 657 -73.75 -67.94 -72.41
C SER A 657 -74.45 -67.69 -73.75
N SER A 658 -73.72 -67.29 -74.80
CA SER A 658 -74.31 -67.14 -76.14
C SER A 658 -74.83 -68.48 -76.69
N ASP A 659 -76.08 -68.45 -77.17
CA ASP A 659 -76.79 -69.57 -77.80
C ASP A 659 -76.53 -69.69 -79.31
N GLU A 660 -75.54 -68.95 -79.84
CA GLU A 660 -75.23 -68.99 -81.27
C GLU A 660 -74.69 -70.36 -81.69
N ILE A 661 -75.50 -71.07 -82.46
CA ILE A 661 -75.15 -72.32 -83.14
C ILE A 661 -75.04 -71.98 -84.62
N GLY A 662 -73.87 -72.24 -85.21
CA GLY A 662 -73.59 -71.89 -86.62
C GLY A 662 -74.65 -72.46 -87.59
N HIS A 663 -74.87 -71.75 -88.70
CA HIS A 663 -75.93 -72.09 -89.66
C HIS A 663 -75.47 -73.07 -90.75
N ASP A 664 -74.18 -73.37 -90.80
CA ASP A 664 -73.58 -74.37 -91.71
C ASP A 664 -72.31 -74.97 -91.09
N LEU A 665 -71.79 -76.04 -91.70
CA LEU A 665 -70.62 -76.75 -91.21
C LEU A 665 -69.38 -75.84 -91.06
N THR A 666 -69.22 -74.85 -91.94
CA THR A 666 -68.08 -73.92 -91.92
C THR A 666 -68.13 -72.97 -90.72
N THR A 667 -69.30 -72.39 -90.46
CA THR A 667 -69.52 -71.47 -89.34
C THR A 667 -69.50 -72.19 -88.00
N VAL A 668 -70.02 -73.41 -87.91
CA VAL A 668 -69.92 -74.23 -86.70
C VAL A 668 -68.46 -74.59 -86.40
N HIS A 669 -67.67 -75.01 -87.39
CA HIS A 669 -66.23 -75.30 -87.18
C HIS A 669 -65.42 -74.06 -86.77
N LEU A 670 -65.75 -72.87 -87.30
CA LEU A 670 -65.16 -71.62 -86.83
C LEU A 670 -65.50 -71.36 -85.36
N LEU A 671 -66.74 -71.58 -84.94
CA LEU A 671 -67.17 -71.45 -83.55
C LEU A 671 -66.49 -72.49 -82.63
N ILE A 672 -66.25 -73.72 -83.10
CA ILE A 672 -65.47 -74.73 -82.35
C ILE A 672 -64.03 -74.27 -82.15
N SER A 673 -63.39 -73.76 -83.20
CA SER A 673 -62.02 -73.22 -83.10
C SER A 673 -61.95 -72.06 -82.11
N LYS A 674 -62.93 -71.15 -82.13
CA LYS A 674 -63.06 -70.07 -81.13
C LYS A 674 -63.31 -70.61 -79.72
N ASN A 675 -64.18 -71.62 -79.55
CA ASN A 675 -64.43 -72.24 -78.25
C ASN A 675 -63.19 -72.96 -77.70
N LYS A 676 -62.37 -73.56 -78.58
CA LYS A 676 -61.09 -74.16 -78.20
C LYS A 676 -60.09 -73.11 -77.72
N ALA A 677 -60.00 -71.96 -78.42
CA ALA A 677 -59.18 -70.85 -77.97
C ALA A 677 -59.65 -70.29 -76.60
N MET A 678 -60.96 -70.20 -76.36
CA MET A 678 -61.50 -69.82 -75.04
C MET A 678 -61.18 -70.84 -73.95
N GLU A 679 -61.24 -72.15 -74.26
CA GLU A 679 -60.86 -73.22 -73.32
C GLU A 679 -59.39 -73.10 -72.89
N ASP A 680 -58.50 -72.81 -73.83
CA ASP A 680 -57.08 -72.63 -73.54
C ASP A 680 -56.82 -71.34 -72.73
N GLU A 681 -57.55 -70.24 -73.02
CA GLU A 681 -57.47 -68.99 -72.25
C GLU A 681 -57.93 -69.19 -70.79
N ILE A 682 -59.10 -69.80 -70.58
CA ILE A 682 -59.64 -70.11 -69.23
C ILE A 682 -58.70 -71.04 -68.48
N SER A 683 -58.15 -72.07 -69.12
CA SER A 683 -57.18 -72.98 -68.50
C SER A 683 -55.90 -72.27 -68.08
N SER A 684 -55.44 -71.28 -68.85
CA SER A 684 -54.26 -70.49 -68.49
C SER A 684 -54.50 -69.53 -67.32
N HIS A 685 -55.72 -68.99 -67.21
CA HIS A 685 -56.10 -68.07 -66.15
C HIS A 685 -56.42 -68.78 -64.82
N GLU A 686 -56.67 -70.10 -64.85
CA GLU A 686 -56.86 -70.91 -63.65
C GLU A 686 -55.72 -70.79 -62.64
N GLN A 687 -54.48 -70.68 -63.12
CA GLN A 687 -53.33 -70.49 -62.24
C GLN A 687 -53.36 -69.13 -61.54
N GLN A 688 -53.81 -68.07 -62.23
CA GLN A 688 -53.88 -66.72 -61.66
C GLN A 688 -54.93 -66.66 -60.56
N LEU A 689 -56.12 -67.23 -60.79
CA LEU A 689 -57.15 -67.38 -59.77
C LEU A 689 -56.65 -68.21 -58.57
N HIS A 690 -55.94 -69.31 -58.82
CA HIS A 690 -55.37 -70.13 -57.76
C HIS A 690 -54.36 -69.37 -56.90
N ASP A 691 -53.50 -68.55 -57.52
CA ASP A 691 -52.53 -67.73 -56.80
C ASP A 691 -53.23 -66.71 -55.87
N VAL A 692 -54.32 -66.07 -56.33
CA VAL A 692 -55.13 -65.14 -55.51
C VAL A 692 -55.84 -65.87 -54.36
N ILE A 693 -56.39 -67.07 -54.61
CA ILE A 693 -57.00 -67.91 -53.58
C ILE A 693 -55.95 -68.33 -52.54
N GLN A 694 -54.75 -68.71 -52.96
CA GLN A 694 -53.67 -69.12 -52.05
C GLN A 694 -53.28 -67.98 -51.11
N VAL A 695 -53.23 -66.73 -51.59
CA VAL A 695 -53.03 -65.56 -50.73
C VAL A 695 -54.12 -65.45 -49.66
N GLY A 696 -55.37 -65.71 -50.03
CA GLY A 696 -56.49 -65.74 -49.07
C GLY A 696 -56.37 -66.87 -48.03
N GLU A 697 -56.03 -68.08 -48.46
CA GLU A 697 -55.80 -69.24 -47.57
C GLU A 697 -54.62 -69.01 -46.61
N ASP A 698 -53.53 -68.40 -47.10
CA ASP A 698 -52.38 -68.02 -46.27
C ASP A 698 -52.78 -67.00 -45.19
N LEU A 699 -53.66 -66.03 -45.51
CA LEU A 699 -54.21 -65.09 -44.53
C LEU A 699 -55.08 -65.79 -43.48
N VAL A 700 -55.88 -66.78 -43.89
CA VAL A 700 -56.69 -67.59 -42.96
C VAL A 700 -55.79 -68.45 -42.06
N ALA A 701 -54.74 -69.07 -42.61
CA ALA A 701 -53.77 -69.86 -41.86
C ALA A 701 -52.99 -69.01 -40.84
N ALA A 702 -52.72 -67.75 -41.16
CA ALA A 702 -52.14 -66.77 -40.25
C ALA A 702 -53.12 -66.24 -39.17
N ASN A 703 -54.35 -66.75 -39.12
CA ASN A 703 -55.40 -66.37 -38.17
C ASN A 703 -55.77 -64.87 -38.24
N HIS A 704 -55.80 -64.34 -39.46
CA HIS A 704 -56.16 -62.95 -39.73
C HIS A 704 -57.58 -62.62 -39.23
N PHE A 705 -57.84 -61.40 -38.74
CA PHE A 705 -59.14 -61.03 -38.16
C PHE A 705 -60.33 -61.16 -39.13
N GLY A 706 -60.06 -61.08 -40.44
CA GLY A 706 -61.05 -61.23 -41.52
C GLY A 706 -61.27 -62.67 -42.01
N SER A 707 -60.67 -63.68 -41.37
CA SER A 707 -60.59 -65.06 -41.88
C SER A 707 -61.94 -65.65 -42.32
N ASP A 708 -63.00 -65.46 -41.54
CA ASP A 708 -64.31 -66.02 -41.88
C ASP A 708 -64.87 -65.44 -43.18
N ARG A 709 -64.75 -64.12 -43.36
CA ARG A 709 -65.20 -63.44 -44.58
C ARG A 709 -64.32 -63.75 -45.79
N ILE A 710 -63.02 -63.97 -45.59
CA ILE A 710 -62.11 -64.40 -46.65
C ILE A 710 -62.56 -65.78 -47.16
N ARG A 711 -62.84 -66.72 -46.26
CA ARG A 711 -63.27 -68.08 -46.59
C ARG A 711 -64.59 -68.10 -47.38
N ASP A 712 -65.57 -67.32 -46.93
CA ASP A 712 -66.86 -67.19 -47.64
C ASP A 712 -66.66 -66.68 -49.07
N ARG A 713 -65.75 -65.69 -49.24
CA ARG A 713 -65.46 -65.10 -50.54
C ARG A 713 -64.71 -66.04 -51.48
N ILE A 714 -63.75 -66.81 -50.96
CA ILE A 714 -63.05 -67.87 -51.73
C ILE A 714 -64.07 -68.91 -52.22
N ALA A 715 -65.00 -69.33 -51.36
CA ALA A 715 -66.03 -70.30 -51.73
C ALA A 715 -66.96 -69.76 -52.83
N GLU A 716 -67.36 -68.49 -52.75
CA GLU A 716 -68.18 -67.82 -53.76
C GLU A 716 -67.49 -67.82 -55.13
N VAL A 717 -66.24 -67.35 -55.21
CA VAL A 717 -65.52 -67.25 -56.49
C VAL A 717 -65.19 -68.62 -57.07
N ASN A 718 -64.82 -69.61 -56.25
CA ASN A 718 -64.68 -71.00 -56.71
C ASN A 718 -65.98 -71.54 -57.34
N SER A 719 -67.13 -71.27 -56.70
CA SER A 719 -68.42 -71.67 -57.25
C SER A 719 -68.72 -71.00 -58.61
N MET A 720 -68.32 -69.73 -58.78
CA MET A 720 -68.47 -69.04 -60.07
C MET A 720 -67.52 -69.62 -61.14
N TRP A 721 -66.29 -69.98 -60.75
CA TRP A 721 -65.32 -70.59 -61.64
C TRP A 721 -65.76 -71.97 -62.13
N ASP A 722 -66.29 -72.81 -61.23
CA ASP A 722 -66.86 -74.11 -61.58
C ASP A 722 -68.06 -73.95 -62.53
N HIS A 723 -68.93 -72.97 -62.28
CA HIS A 723 -70.04 -72.66 -63.18
C HIS A 723 -69.57 -72.25 -64.59
N LEU A 724 -68.51 -71.45 -64.68
CA LEU A 724 -67.90 -71.04 -65.95
C LEU A 724 -67.37 -72.25 -66.74
N LYS A 725 -66.72 -73.20 -66.05
CA LYS A 725 -66.25 -74.46 -66.65
C LYS A 725 -67.40 -75.31 -67.18
N ASP A 726 -68.50 -75.40 -66.43
CA ASP A 726 -69.71 -76.11 -66.86
C ASP A 726 -70.32 -75.47 -68.12
N LEU A 727 -70.42 -74.14 -68.19
CA LEU A 727 -70.89 -73.42 -69.38
C LEU A 727 -70.01 -73.68 -70.60
N LEU A 728 -68.68 -73.68 -70.42
CA LEU A 728 -67.73 -74.00 -71.48
C LEU A 728 -67.94 -75.42 -72.01
N ALA A 729 -68.12 -76.41 -71.11
CA ALA A 729 -68.37 -77.80 -71.47
C ALA A 729 -69.71 -77.97 -72.19
N MET A 730 -70.77 -77.33 -71.70
CA MET A 730 -72.10 -77.34 -72.34
C MET A 730 -72.06 -76.71 -73.73
N ARG A 731 -71.38 -75.57 -73.90
CA ARG A 731 -71.23 -74.93 -75.22
C ARG A 731 -70.44 -75.80 -76.19
N LYS A 732 -69.35 -76.42 -75.72
CA LYS A 732 -68.56 -77.38 -76.51
C LYS A 732 -69.43 -78.52 -77.02
N GLN A 733 -70.25 -79.13 -76.14
CA GLN A 733 -71.17 -80.19 -76.53
C GLN A 733 -72.18 -79.72 -77.57
N ARG A 734 -72.86 -78.58 -77.34
CA ARG A 734 -73.83 -78.02 -78.30
C ARG A 734 -73.23 -77.78 -79.69
N LEU A 735 -71.98 -77.32 -79.76
CA LEU A 735 -71.30 -77.10 -81.03
C LEU A 735 -70.93 -78.42 -81.73
N TYR A 736 -70.59 -79.48 -81.00
CA TYR A 736 -70.37 -80.81 -81.57
C TYR A 736 -71.67 -81.43 -82.07
N ASP A 737 -72.75 -81.35 -81.29
CA ASP A 737 -74.08 -81.82 -81.72
C ASP A 737 -74.52 -81.11 -83.02
N ALA A 738 -74.23 -79.81 -83.13
CA ALA A 738 -74.49 -79.05 -84.36
C ALA A 738 -73.61 -79.46 -85.55
N VAL A 739 -72.37 -79.90 -85.33
CA VAL A 739 -71.54 -80.50 -86.40
C VAL A 739 -72.21 -81.76 -86.90
N ASP A 740 -72.61 -82.66 -86.00
CA ASP A 740 -73.23 -83.93 -86.37
C ASP A 740 -74.53 -83.69 -87.18
N TYR A 741 -75.33 -82.71 -86.76
CA TYR A 741 -76.54 -82.28 -87.48
C TYR A 741 -76.26 -81.77 -88.90
N HIS A 742 -75.36 -80.80 -89.06
CA HIS A 742 -75.04 -80.24 -90.38
C HIS A 742 -74.30 -81.24 -91.28
N GLN A 743 -73.46 -82.11 -90.69
CA GLN A 743 -72.76 -83.17 -91.41
C GLN A 743 -73.75 -84.18 -92.01
N PHE A 744 -74.81 -84.55 -91.27
CA PHE A 744 -75.87 -85.41 -91.80
C PHE A 744 -76.50 -84.83 -93.07
N PHE A 745 -76.83 -83.53 -93.09
CA PHE A 745 -77.40 -82.88 -94.28
C PHE A 745 -76.40 -82.80 -95.44
N ALA A 746 -75.13 -82.54 -95.16
CA ALA A 746 -74.08 -82.57 -96.19
C ALA A 746 -73.93 -83.97 -96.82
N ASP A 747 -73.87 -85.01 -96.00
CA ASP A 747 -73.79 -86.40 -96.47
C ASP A 747 -75.07 -86.81 -97.23
N ALA A 748 -76.24 -86.30 -96.83
CA ALA A 748 -77.52 -86.51 -97.50
C ALA A 748 -77.61 -85.77 -98.85
N ASP A 749 -77.01 -84.58 -98.98
CA ASP A 749 -76.87 -83.85 -100.24
C ASP A 749 -75.93 -84.60 -101.22
N ASP A 750 -74.85 -85.19 -100.73
CA ASP A 750 -73.94 -86.02 -101.52
C ASP A 750 -74.64 -87.27 -102.08
N VAL A 751 -75.46 -87.92 -101.25
CA VAL A 751 -76.27 -89.08 -101.68
C VAL A 751 -77.35 -88.67 -102.68
N ASP A 752 -78.03 -87.54 -102.48
CA ASP A 752 -79.02 -87.03 -103.44
C ASP A 752 -78.38 -86.69 -104.80
N THR A 753 -77.20 -86.08 -104.79
CA THR A 753 -76.43 -85.76 -106.00
C THR A 753 -76.10 -87.04 -106.76
N TRP A 754 -75.61 -88.07 -106.07
CA TRP A 754 -75.36 -89.37 -106.68
C TRP A 754 -76.64 -90.04 -107.21
N MET A 755 -77.77 -89.96 -106.48
CA MET A 755 -79.05 -90.53 -106.91
C MET A 755 -79.55 -89.91 -108.22
N LEU A 756 -79.35 -88.59 -108.42
CA LEU A 756 -79.71 -87.92 -109.67
C LEU A 756 -78.90 -88.46 -110.86
N ASP A 757 -77.60 -88.69 -110.67
CA ASP A 757 -76.74 -89.28 -111.71
C ASP A 757 -77.15 -90.72 -112.04
N ALA A 758 -77.44 -91.53 -111.01
CA ALA A 758 -77.97 -92.88 -111.20
C ALA A 758 -79.33 -92.87 -111.93
N LEU A 759 -80.21 -91.90 -111.61
CA LEU A 759 -81.56 -91.81 -112.17
C LEU A 759 -81.49 -91.55 -113.67
N ARG A 760 -80.60 -90.64 -114.08
CA ARG A 760 -80.31 -90.36 -115.50
C ARG A 760 -79.87 -91.62 -116.25
N LEU A 761 -79.10 -92.48 -115.59
CA LEU A 761 -78.61 -93.72 -116.17
C LEU A 761 -79.63 -94.84 -116.23
N VAL A 762 -80.62 -94.94 -115.33
CA VAL A 762 -81.63 -96.01 -115.35
C VAL A 762 -82.93 -95.63 -116.05
N SER A 763 -83.25 -94.33 -116.20
CA SER A 763 -84.48 -93.86 -116.86
C SER A 763 -84.43 -93.81 -118.38
N SER A 764 -83.25 -93.95 -118.99
CA SER A 764 -83.13 -93.91 -120.46
C SER A 764 -83.90 -95.07 -121.13
N GLU A 765 -84.72 -94.71 -122.13
CA GLU A 765 -85.60 -95.62 -122.89
C GLU A 765 -84.88 -96.38 -124.01
N ASP A 766 -83.60 -96.12 -124.20
CA ASP A 766 -82.79 -96.75 -125.23
C ASP A 766 -82.57 -98.23 -124.90
N VAL A 767 -83.21 -99.09 -125.69
CA VAL A 767 -83.08 -100.55 -125.62
C VAL A 767 -82.09 -101.11 -126.64
N GLY A 768 -81.41 -100.26 -127.40
CA GLY A 768 -80.48 -100.63 -128.46
C GLY A 768 -81.17 -100.97 -129.79
N ARG A 769 -80.39 -100.95 -130.88
CA ARG A 769 -80.88 -101.12 -132.26
C ARG A 769 -80.51 -102.47 -132.89
N ASP A 770 -79.59 -103.19 -132.27
CA ASP A 770 -79.10 -104.50 -132.67
C ASP A 770 -78.62 -105.30 -131.45
N GLU A 771 -78.41 -106.62 -131.62
CA GLU A 771 -78.04 -107.53 -130.54
C GLU A 771 -76.76 -107.09 -129.78
N ALA A 772 -75.75 -106.58 -130.49
CA ALA A 772 -74.49 -106.16 -129.89
C ALA A 772 -74.65 -104.88 -129.02
N ASN A 773 -75.47 -103.93 -129.47
CA ASN A 773 -75.79 -102.71 -128.73
C ASN A 773 -76.57 -103.02 -127.45
N VAL A 774 -77.56 -103.93 -127.54
CA VAL A 774 -78.36 -104.35 -126.39
C VAL A 774 -77.49 -105.03 -125.32
N GLN A 775 -76.53 -105.89 -125.72
CA GLN A 775 -75.59 -106.54 -124.78
C GLN A 775 -74.66 -105.54 -124.07
N SER A 776 -74.18 -104.51 -124.77
CA SER A 776 -73.36 -103.45 -124.18
C SER A 776 -74.15 -102.60 -123.17
N LEU A 777 -75.40 -102.26 -123.50
CA LEU A 777 -76.33 -101.56 -122.59
C LEU A 777 -76.68 -102.42 -121.37
N LEU A 778 -76.86 -103.74 -121.54
CA LEU A 778 -77.03 -104.69 -120.43
C LEU A 778 -75.81 -104.74 -119.50
N LYS A 779 -74.60 -104.66 -120.03
CA LYS A 779 -73.38 -104.59 -119.21
C LYS A 779 -73.31 -103.29 -118.41
N LYS A 780 -73.51 -102.13 -119.04
CA LYS A 780 -73.55 -100.83 -118.32
C LYS A 780 -74.67 -100.79 -117.27
N HIS A 781 -75.83 -101.34 -117.59
CA HIS A 781 -76.94 -101.44 -116.66
C HIS A 781 -76.61 -102.35 -115.47
N LYS A 782 -75.88 -103.45 -115.69
CA LYS A 782 -75.38 -104.31 -114.62
C LYS A 782 -74.44 -103.55 -113.67
N ASP A 783 -73.51 -102.77 -114.21
CA ASP A 783 -72.55 -101.99 -113.42
C ASP A 783 -73.29 -100.96 -112.51
N VAL A 784 -74.24 -100.20 -113.05
CA VAL A 784 -75.09 -99.27 -112.27
C VAL A 784 -75.95 -100.00 -111.24
N THR A 785 -76.40 -101.22 -111.54
CA THR A 785 -77.20 -102.02 -110.59
C THR A 785 -76.35 -102.56 -109.44
N ASP A 786 -75.08 -102.88 -109.69
CA ASP A 786 -74.16 -103.29 -108.64
C ASP A 786 -73.72 -102.08 -107.77
N GLU A 787 -73.58 -100.88 -108.35
CA GLU A 787 -73.42 -99.63 -107.60
C GLU A 787 -74.64 -99.28 -106.75
N LEU A 788 -75.87 -99.46 -107.29
CA LEU A 788 -77.11 -99.28 -106.52
C LEU A 788 -77.12 -100.13 -105.26
N LYS A 789 -76.63 -101.38 -105.31
CA LYS A 789 -76.53 -102.24 -104.13
C LYS A 789 -75.51 -101.73 -103.12
N ASN A 790 -74.38 -101.18 -103.57
CA ASN A 790 -73.35 -100.68 -102.67
C ASN A 790 -73.81 -99.42 -101.92
N TYR A 791 -74.54 -98.53 -102.59
CA TYR A 791 -75.11 -97.32 -101.96
C TYR A 791 -76.24 -97.60 -100.97
N ALA A 792 -76.80 -98.81 -100.95
CA ALA A 792 -77.70 -99.23 -99.86
C ALA A 792 -76.99 -99.15 -98.49
N ASN A 793 -75.73 -99.56 -98.42
CA ASN A 793 -74.94 -99.46 -97.19
C ASN A 793 -74.67 -98.00 -96.80
N THR A 794 -74.50 -97.09 -97.78
CA THR A 794 -74.33 -95.66 -97.53
C THR A 794 -75.62 -95.01 -97.01
N ILE A 795 -76.78 -95.44 -97.52
CA ILE A 795 -78.09 -94.99 -97.01
C ILE A 795 -78.33 -95.54 -95.60
N ASP A 796 -77.96 -96.79 -95.32
CA ASP A 796 -78.01 -97.35 -93.95
C ASP A 796 -77.07 -96.62 -92.99
N ALA A 797 -75.90 -96.17 -93.46
CA ALA A 797 -74.99 -95.33 -92.69
C ALA A 797 -75.61 -93.95 -92.37
N LEU A 798 -76.30 -93.33 -93.34
CA LEU A 798 -77.08 -92.10 -93.12
C LEU A 798 -78.20 -92.29 -92.10
N HIS A 799 -78.92 -93.42 -92.13
CA HIS A 799 -79.93 -93.76 -91.10
C HIS A 799 -79.31 -93.95 -89.72
N THR A 800 -78.10 -94.52 -89.65
CA THR A 800 -77.35 -94.69 -88.40
C THR A 800 -76.90 -93.33 -87.85
N GLN A 801 -76.37 -92.45 -88.72
CA GLN A 801 -75.95 -91.09 -88.39
C GLN A 801 -77.12 -90.24 -87.89
N ALA A 802 -78.27 -90.29 -88.57
CA ALA A 802 -79.49 -89.62 -88.13
C ALA A 802 -80.00 -90.18 -86.79
N SER A 803 -79.82 -91.48 -86.54
CA SER A 803 -80.19 -92.10 -85.26
C SER A 803 -79.26 -91.73 -84.10
N SER A 804 -78.01 -91.34 -84.40
CA SER A 804 -77.04 -90.84 -83.42
C SER A 804 -77.14 -89.34 -83.16
N LEU A 805 -77.95 -88.60 -83.92
CA LEU A 805 -78.26 -87.19 -83.61
C LEU A 805 -78.99 -87.08 -82.25
N GLY A 806 -78.86 -85.93 -81.60
CA GLY A 806 -79.58 -85.63 -80.37
C GLY A 806 -81.11 -85.79 -80.54
N GLU A 807 -81.82 -86.13 -79.46
CA GLU A 807 -83.26 -86.48 -79.50
C GLU A 807 -84.11 -85.45 -80.26
N LYS A 808 -83.86 -84.15 -80.04
CA LYS A 808 -84.56 -83.07 -80.74
C LYS A 808 -84.25 -82.99 -82.24
N ASP A 809 -82.99 -83.19 -82.61
CA ASP A 809 -82.51 -83.07 -83.99
C ASP A 809 -82.89 -84.31 -84.81
N ARG A 810 -82.89 -85.49 -84.18
CA ARG A 810 -83.37 -86.74 -84.79
C ARG A 810 -84.86 -86.70 -85.13
N GLU A 811 -85.66 -86.08 -84.26
CA GLU A 811 -87.11 -85.93 -84.46
C GLU A 811 -87.48 -84.71 -85.32
N ALA A 812 -86.49 -83.92 -85.76
CA ALA A 812 -86.71 -82.75 -86.59
C ALA A 812 -87.40 -83.18 -87.91
N PRO A 813 -88.49 -82.50 -88.31
CA PRO A 813 -89.22 -82.83 -89.53
C PRO A 813 -88.31 -82.78 -90.75
N GLU A 814 -87.32 -81.87 -90.77
CA GLU A 814 -86.34 -81.74 -91.83
C GLU A 814 -85.50 -83.02 -92.01
N VAL A 815 -85.05 -83.64 -90.91
CA VAL A 815 -84.24 -84.88 -90.94
C VAL A 815 -85.09 -86.08 -91.37
N LEU A 816 -86.30 -86.22 -90.80
CA LEU A 816 -87.22 -87.32 -91.11
C LEU A 816 -87.72 -87.25 -92.56
N GLU A 817 -88.11 -86.07 -93.04
CA GLU A 817 -88.51 -85.87 -94.44
C GLU A 817 -87.35 -86.13 -95.39
N ARG A 818 -86.12 -85.74 -95.02
CA ARG A 818 -84.93 -85.98 -95.86
C ARG A 818 -84.66 -87.47 -96.02
N LEU A 819 -84.64 -88.24 -94.93
CA LEU A 819 -84.49 -89.69 -94.98
C LEU A 819 -85.60 -90.36 -95.79
N ALA A 820 -86.87 -89.99 -95.55
CA ALA A 820 -88.01 -90.55 -96.28
C ALA A 820 -87.94 -90.25 -97.79
N SER A 821 -87.47 -89.05 -98.15
CA SER A 821 -87.27 -88.63 -99.55
C SER A 821 -86.16 -89.43 -100.24
N ILE A 822 -85.03 -89.64 -99.56
CA ILE A 822 -83.90 -90.45 -100.04
C ILE A 822 -84.35 -91.91 -100.21
N ASP A 823 -85.02 -92.50 -99.22
CA ASP A 823 -85.53 -93.88 -99.29
C ASP A 823 -86.52 -94.07 -100.43
N ARG A 824 -87.44 -93.10 -100.63
CA ARG A 824 -88.41 -93.13 -101.72
C ARG A 824 -87.72 -93.06 -103.07
N ARG A 825 -86.81 -92.09 -103.26
CA ARG A 825 -86.07 -91.91 -104.51
C ARG A 825 -85.23 -93.15 -104.82
N TYR A 826 -84.56 -93.74 -103.82
CA TYR A 826 -83.81 -94.98 -103.98
C TYR A 826 -84.70 -96.16 -104.42
N LYS A 827 -85.86 -96.34 -103.78
CA LYS A 827 -86.82 -97.40 -104.18
C LYS A 827 -87.32 -97.21 -105.62
N ASP A 828 -87.67 -95.98 -106.00
CA ASP A 828 -88.10 -95.64 -107.35
C ASP A 828 -86.98 -95.93 -108.37
N LEU A 829 -85.74 -95.58 -108.04
CA LEU A 829 -84.53 -95.90 -108.82
C LEU A 829 -84.33 -97.40 -109.03
N VAL A 830 -84.49 -98.21 -107.98
CA VAL A 830 -84.36 -99.67 -108.04
C VAL A 830 -85.46 -100.29 -108.91
N GLU A 831 -86.70 -99.80 -108.82
CA GLU A 831 -87.80 -100.27 -109.66
C GLU A 831 -87.62 -99.87 -111.14
N LEU A 832 -87.20 -98.62 -111.41
CA LEU A 832 -86.85 -98.17 -112.76
C LEU A 832 -85.70 -98.99 -113.34
N ALA A 833 -84.70 -99.34 -112.53
CA ALA A 833 -83.61 -100.22 -112.93
C ALA A 833 -84.15 -101.61 -113.33
N LYS A 834 -85.02 -102.23 -112.52
CA LYS A 834 -85.65 -103.53 -112.86
C LYS A 834 -86.46 -103.47 -114.16
N LEU A 835 -87.29 -102.44 -114.33
CA LEU A 835 -88.09 -102.23 -115.54
C LEU A 835 -87.20 -102.05 -116.78
N ARG A 836 -86.11 -101.29 -116.66
CA ARG A 836 -85.15 -101.14 -117.74
C ARG A 836 -84.43 -102.45 -118.06
N LYS A 837 -84.06 -103.24 -117.05
CA LYS A 837 -83.48 -104.57 -117.26
C LYS A 837 -84.42 -105.45 -118.09
N GLN A 838 -85.70 -105.48 -117.73
CA GLN A 838 -86.70 -106.26 -118.45
C GLN A 838 -86.84 -105.79 -119.90
N ARG A 839 -86.94 -104.47 -120.13
CA ARG A 839 -86.98 -103.89 -121.48
C ARG A 839 -85.76 -104.25 -122.33
N LEU A 840 -84.55 -104.21 -121.75
CA LEU A 840 -83.32 -104.60 -122.44
C LEU A 840 -83.27 -106.11 -122.72
N LEU A 841 -83.78 -106.95 -121.82
CA LEU A 841 -83.88 -108.40 -122.03
C LEU A 841 -84.91 -108.75 -123.10
N ASP A 842 -86.08 -108.10 -123.07
CA ASP A 842 -87.15 -108.28 -124.05
C ASP A 842 -86.66 -107.90 -125.46
N ALA A 843 -85.96 -106.75 -125.57
CA ALA A 843 -85.32 -106.33 -126.81
C ALA A 843 -84.24 -107.33 -127.27
N LEU A 844 -83.44 -107.88 -126.36
CA LEU A 844 -82.45 -108.92 -126.68
C LEU A 844 -83.13 -110.17 -127.24
N SER A 845 -84.23 -110.64 -126.63
CA SER A 845 -85.00 -111.78 -127.15
C SER A 845 -85.66 -111.48 -128.49
N LEU A 846 -86.15 -110.25 -128.71
CA LEU A 846 -86.73 -109.85 -129.99
C LEU A 846 -85.68 -109.90 -131.11
N TYR A 847 -84.50 -109.33 -130.89
CA TYR A 847 -83.42 -109.35 -131.90
C TYR A 847 -82.87 -110.76 -132.13
N LYS A 848 -82.84 -111.63 -131.11
CA LYS A 848 -82.53 -113.05 -131.31
C LYS A 848 -83.57 -113.77 -132.15
N LEU A 849 -84.86 -113.50 -131.90
CA LEU A 849 -85.96 -114.07 -132.66
C LEU A 849 -85.95 -113.60 -134.12
N PHE A 850 -85.64 -112.33 -134.39
CA PHE A 850 -85.45 -111.84 -135.76
C PHE A 850 -84.29 -112.53 -136.47
N ASN A 851 -83.14 -112.69 -135.80
CA ASN A 851 -82.02 -113.45 -136.38
C ASN A 851 -82.39 -114.92 -136.66
N GLU A 852 -83.17 -115.57 -135.78
CA GLU A 852 -83.65 -116.94 -135.99
C GLU A 852 -84.71 -117.04 -137.10
N ALA A 853 -85.61 -116.05 -137.20
CA ALA A 853 -86.65 -115.99 -138.23
C ALA A 853 -86.07 -115.74 -139.63
N ASP A 854 -85.14 -114.79 -139.77
CA ASP A 854 -84.42 -114.54 -141.03
C ASP A 854 -83.64 -115.79 -141.48
N GLY A 855 -83.08 -116.54 -140.51
CA GLY A 855 -82.41 -117.82 -140.79
C GLY A 855 -83.36 -118.93 -141.29
N VAL A 856 -84.60 -118.97 -140.80
CA VAL A 856 -85.62 -119.94 -141.24
C VAL A 856 -86.25 -119.54 -142.57
N GLU A 857 -86.45 -118.24 -142.82
CA GLU A 857 -86.98 -117.73 -144.08
C GLU A 857 -86.01 -118.03 -145.23
N GLN A 858 -84.71 -117.84 -145.00
CA GLN A 858 -83.67 -118.22 -145.96
C GLN A 858 -83.58 -119.74 -146.19
N TRP A 859 -83.88 -120.55 -145.17
CA TRP A 859 -83.94 -122.01 -145.29
C TRP A 859 -85.16 -122.50 -146.10
N ILE A 860 -86.29 -121.79 -146.06
CA ILE A 860 -87.50 -122.10 -146.85
C ILE A 860 -87.29 -121.75 -148.33
N GLU A 861 -86.54 -120.68 -148.65
CA GLU A 861 -86.14 -120.35 -150.02
C GLU A 861 -85.28 -121.45 -150.68
N GLU A 862 -84.52 -122.23 -149.91
CA GLU A 862 -83.65 -123.29 -150.45
C GLU A 862 -84.35 -124.64 -150.75
N LYS A 863 -85.57 -124.89 -150.24
CA LYS A 863 -86.20 -126.23 -150.28
C LYS A 863 -87.41 -126.43 -151.20
N VAL A 864 -87.90 -125.38 -151.87
CA VAL A 864 -89.10 -125.46 -152.76
C VAL A 864 -88.76 -125.56 -154.26
N ILE A 865 -87.48 -125.54 -154.65
CA ILE A 865 -87.04 -125.94 -156.00
C ILE A 865 -86.57 -127.40 -155.94
N PHE A 866 -87.47 -128.36 -156.12
CA PHE A 866 -87.31 -129.64 -156.86
C PHE A 866 -88.54 -130.55 -156.72
#